data_AF-A0A966JDM8-F1
#
_entry.id   AF-A0A966JDM8-F1
#
_cell.length_a   1.000
_cell.length_b   1.000
_cell.length_c   1.000
_cell.angle_alpha   90.00
_cell.angle_beta   90.00
_cell.angle_gamma   90.00
#
_symmetry.space_group_name_H-M   'P 1'
#
loop_
_entity.id
_entity.type
_entity.pdbx_description
1 polymer ?
#
loop_
_entity_poly.entity_id
_entity_poly.type
_entity_poly.pdbx_seq_one_letter_code
_entity_poly.pdbx_strand_id
1 'polypeptide(L)'
;MFERFTDRARRVVVLAQEEARMLNHNYIGTEHILLGLIHEGEGVAAKGLEALGISLEGVRAQVEEIIGQGQQAPSGHIPFTPRAKKVLELSLREALQLGHNYIGTEHILLGLIREGEGVAAQVLVKLGADLNRVRQQVIQLLSGYQGKEAATAGAPEGTPATSLVLDQFGRNLTVAAREGKLDPVIGREKEIERVMQVLSRRTKNNPVLIGEPGVGKTAVVEGLAQAIVSGDVPETLKGKQLYSLDLGALVAGSRYRGDFEERLKKVLKEIRTRGDIILFIDEIHTLVGAGAAEGAIDAASILKPMLARGELQTIGATTLDEYRKHLEKDAALERRFQPIQVKEPSVVHTIEILKGLRDRYESHHKVSITDDAVVAAATLADRYISDRFLPDKAIDLLDEAGSRLRIRRMTAPPELREMDDKIAEVRKEKESAIDGQDFELAASLRDKEKQLMTEKSEREKSWKAGDLDVVAEVDEELIAQVLSTATGIPVFKLTEAETSRLIRMEDELHKRVIGQEQAIKALSQAIRRTRAGLKDPRRPGGSFIFAGPSGVGKTELSRTLAQFLFGDADALIQLDMSEYSEKHTASRLFGAPPGYVGYDEGGQLTEKVRRRPFSVVLFDEIEKAHPDIFNSLLQVLEEGRLTDAQGRQVDFKNTIIIMTTNLGTRDISKSLSLGFANVNDALGNYERMKNKVSDELKTHFRPEFLNRIDDVIVFHQLNQEEII
;
A
#
# COMPACT_ATOMS: atom_id res chain seq x y z
N MET A 1 7.77 -23.16 14.64
CA MET A 1 8.91 -23.45 13.72
C MET A 1 8.60 -24.64 12.80
N PHE A 2 8.17 -25.80 13.33
CA PHE A 2 7.91 -27.02 12.54
C PHE A 2 6.73 -26.97 11.55
N GLU A 3 5.82 -26.00 11.66
CA GLU A 3 4.71 -25.82 10.71
C GLU A 3 5.19 -25.54 9.29
N ARG A 4 6.33 -24.87 9.13
CA ARG A 4 6.93 -24.55 7.82
C ARG A 4 7.79 -25.69 7.25
N PHE A 5 8.02 -26.78 8.00
CA PHE A 5 8.83 -27.88 7.52
C PHE A 5 8.03 -28.73 6.53
N THR A 6 8.67 -29.15 5.43
CA THR A 6 8.10 -30.18 4.55
C THR A 6 8.01 -31.50 5.30
N ASP A 7 7.19 -32.45 4.82
CA ASP A 7 7.07 -33.75 5.47
C ASP A 7 8.41 -34.50 5.53
N ARG A 8 9.25 -34.35 4.51
CA ARG A 8 10.62 -34.88 4.50
C ARG A 8 11.51 -34.20 5.55
N ALA A 9 11.43 -32.88 5.68
CA ALA A 9 12.17 -32.16 6.73
C ALA A 9 11.71 -32.52 8.14
N ARG A 10 10.42 -32.78 8.36
CA ARG A 10 9.91 -33.31 9.64
C ARG A 10 10.45 -34.72 9.89
N ARG A 11 10.48 -35.56 8.86
CA ARG A 11 11.04 -36.92 8.94
C ARG A 11 12.52 -36.91 9.34
N VAL A 12 13.33 -36.00 8.78
CA VAL A 12 14.74 -35.80 9.18
C VAL A 12 14.88 -35.57 10.69
N VAL A 13 13.98 -34.79 11.28
CA VAL A 13 14.03 -34.48 12.72
C VAL A 13 13.69 -35.72 13.57
N VAL A 14 12.73 -36.53 13.12
CA VAL A 14 12.38 -37.81 13.76
C VAL A 14 13.55 -38.79 13.65
N LEU A 15 14.16 -38.90 12.47
CA LEU A 15 15.33 -39.75 12.23
C LEU A 15 16.54 -39.30 13.06
N ALA A 16 16.75 -37.99 13.24
CA ALA A 16 17.79 -37.47 14.13
C ALA A 16 17.57 -37.90 15.59
N GLN A 17 16.31 -37.96 16.04
CA GLN A 17 15.97 -38.45 17.37
C GLN A 17 16.20 -39.97 17.50
N GLU A 18 15.93 -40.74 16.45
CA GLU A 18 16.21 -42.18 16.41
C GLU A 18 17.72 -42.47 16.42
N GLU A 19 18.51 -41.73 15.65
CA GLU A 19 19.97 -41.85 15.65
C GLU A 19 20.57 -41.47 17.02
N ALA A 20 20.04 -40.44 17.68
CA ALA A 20 20.44 -40.11 19.06
C ALA A 20 20.15 -41.25 20.05
N ARG A 21 19.01 -41.95 19.89
CA ARG A 21 18.71 -43.14 20.70
C ARG A 21 19.64 -44.31 20.39
N MET A 22 19.92 -44.57 19.12
CA MET A 22 20.82 -45.67 18.71
C MET A 22 22.24 -45.46 19.24
N LEU A 23 22.72 -44.21 19.27
CA LEU A 23 24.02 -43.84 19.81
C LEU A 23 24.03 -43.65 21.35
N ASN A 24 22.89 -43.88 22.02
CA ASN A 24 22.67 -43.64 23.45
C ASN A 24 22.97 -42.19 23.90
N HIS A 25 22.81 -41.21 23.01
CA HIS A 25 22.98 -39.79 23.32
C HIS A 25 21.70 -39.19 23.89
N ASN A 26 21.79 -38.60 25.09
CA ASN A 26 20.67 -37.95 25.77
C ASN A 26 20.36 -36.53 25.26
N TYR A 27 20.86 -36.15 24.09
CA TYR A 27 20.61 -34.89 23.41
C TYR A 27 20.57 -35.08 21.89
N ILE A 28 19.91 -34.16 21.17
CA ILE A 28 19.98 -34.08 19.71
C ILE A 28 20.91 -32.93 19.33
N GLY A 29 22.10 -33.29 18.86
CA GLY A 29 23.11 -32.35 18.35
C GLY A 29 23.13 -32.24 16.83
N THR A 30 24.10 -31.49 16.32
CA THR A 30 24.25 -31.23 14.86
C THR A 30 24.49 -32.51 14.07
N GLU A 31 25.29 -33.41 14.63
CA GLU A 31 25.65 -34.73 14.12
C GLU A 31 24.44 -35.64 13.92
N HIS A 32 23.47 -35.56 14.83
CA HIS A 32 22.23 -36.33 14.73
C HIS A 32 21.34 -35.78 13.63
N ILE A 33 21.30 -34.47 13.44
CA ILE A 33 20.60 -33.84 12.31
C ILE A 33 21.26 -34.25 10.99
N LEU A 34 22.59 -34.29 10.92
CA LEU A 34 23.32 -34.77 9.75
C LEU A 34 23.01 -36.24 9.45
N LEU A 35 23.03 -37.12 10.46
CA LEU A 35 22.63 -38.52 10.30
C LEU A 35 21.18 -38.64 9.83
N GLY A 36 20.25 -37.87 10.41
CA GLY A 36 18.85 -37.85 9.99
C GLY A 36 18.64 -37.38 8.55
N LEU A 37 19.46 -36.44 8.06
CA LEU A 37 19.43 -35.98 6.66
C LEU A 37 19.85 -37.06 5.68
N ILE A 38 20.90 -37.82 6.01
CA ILE A 38 21.40 -38.90 5.14
C ILE A 38 20.47 -40.11 5.22
N HIS A 39 19.95 -40.43 6.41
CA HIS A 39 19.03 -41.53 6.65
C HIS A 39 17.71 -41.36 5.89
N GLU A 40 17.25 -40.12 5.69
CA GLU A 40 16.04 -39.86 4.90
C GLU A 40 16.17 -40.30 3.43
N GLY A 41 17.40 -40.29 2.87
CA GLY A 41 17.80 -40.98 1.64
C GLY A 41 17.30 -40.38 0.32
N GLU A 42 16.08 -39.86 0.27
CA GLU A 42 15.47 -39.37 -0.98
C GLU A 42 15.57 -37.85 -1.18
N GLY A 43 15.86 -37.12 -0.11
CA GLY A 43 15.92 -35.67 -0.06
C GLY A 43 17.13 -35.11 -0.78
N VAL A 44 17.04 -33.84 -1.15
CA VAL A 44 18.10 -33.11 -1.86
C VAL A 44 19.39 -33.08 -1.02
N ALA A 45 19.27 -33.00 0.30
CA ALA A 45 20.40 -33.09 1.21
C ALA A 45 21.11 -34.45 1.16
N ALA A 46 20.35 -35.55 1.23
CA ALA A 46 20.89 -36.92 1.15
C ALA A 46 21.63 -37.12 -0.18
N LYS A 47 20.99 -36.78 -1.30
CA LYS A 47 21.58 -36.89 -2.64
C LYS A 47 22.81 -36.01 -2.83
N GLY A 48 22.81 -34.81 -2.24
CA GLY A 48 23.95 -33.91 -2.27
C GLY A 48 25.17 -34.46 -1.54
N LEU A 49 24.96 -35.13 -0.42
CA LEU A 49 26.01 -35.79 0.36
C LEU A 49 26.48 -37.10 -0.30
N GLU A 50 25.55 -37.88 -0.85
CA GLU A 50 25.85 -39.12 -1.59
C GLU A 50 26.70 -38.84 -2.85
N ALA A 51 26.40 -37.77 -3.59
CA ALA A 51 27.18 -37.34 -4.75
C ALA A 51 28.64 -36.95 -4.40
N LEU A 52 28.92 -36.67 -3.13
CA LEU A 52 30.25 -36.39 -2.60
C LEU A 52 30.90 -37.63 -1.96
N GLY A 53 30.28 -38.81 -2.07
CA GLY A 53 30.79 -40.07 -1.53
C GLY A 53 30.57 -40.24 -0.03
N ILE A 54 29.68 -39.44 0.58
CA ILE A 54 29.42 -39.48 2.03
C ILE A 54 28.26 -40.42 2.29
N SER A 55 28.56 -41.60 2.86
CA SER A 55 27.56 -42.62 3.21
C SER A 55 27.09 -42.51 4.66
N LEU A 56 25.88 -43.00 4.94
CA LEU A 56 25.31 -43.03 6.30
C LEU A 56 26.22 -43.77 7.28
N GLU A 57 26.76 -44.93 6.87
CA GLU A 57 27.67 -45.74 7.68
C GLU A 57 28.98 -45.00 7.97
N GLY A 58 29.52 -44.27 6.99
CA GLY A 58 30.72 -43.46 7.15
C GLY A 58 30.51 -42.31 8.13
N VAL A 59 29.36 -41.61 8.06
CA VAL A 59 29.00 -40.56 9.03
C VAL A 59 28.82 -41.16 10.42
N ARG A 60 28.11 -42.29 10.56
CA ARG A 60 27.86 -42.91 11.88
C ARG A 60 29.17 -43.33 12.56
N ALA A 61 30.08 -43.98 11.83
CA ALA A 61 31.38 -44.35 12.37
C ALA A 61 32.20 -43.13 12.83
N GLN A 62 32.17 -42.03 12.08
CA GLN A 62 32.86 -40.80 12.47
C GLN A 62 32.22 -40.09 13.66
N VAL A 63 30.89 -40.14 13.79
CA VAL A 63 30.18 -39.61 14.96
C VAL A 63 30.53 -40.41 16.21
N GLU A 64 30.56 -41.73 16.12
CA GLU A 64 31.01 -42.61 17.21
C GLU A 64 32.48 -42.39 17.58
N GLU A 65 33.36 -42.13 16.60
CA GLU A 65 34.77 -41.83 16.86
C GLU A 65 34.97 -40.50 17.61
N ILE A 66 34.18 -39.47 17.28
CA ILE A 66 34.33 -38.12 17.86
C ILE A 66 33.65 -38.01 19.23
N ILE A 67 32.42 -38.53 19.37
CA ILE A 67 31.59 -38.36 20.58
C ILE A 67 31.59 -39.61 21.46
N GLY A 68 31.81 -40.80 20.90
CA GLY A 68 31.60 -42.09 21.57
C GLY A 68 30.16 -42.57 21.50
N GLN A 69 29.88 -43.72 22.11
CA GLN A 69 28.51 -44.18 22.40
C GLN A 69 28.18 -43.89 23.86
N GLY A 70 26.95 -43.46 24.14
CA GLY A 70 26.48 -43.25 25.51
C GLY A 70 26.28 -44.57 26.29
N GLN A 71 26.27 -44.47 27.62
CA GLN A 71 26.22 -45.63 28.52
C GLN A 71 24.82 -46.26 28.64
N GLN A 72 23.75 -45.49 28.43
CA GLN A 72 22.37 -45.96 28.55
C GLN A 72 21.47 -45.26 27.53
N ALA A 73 20.53 -46.00 26.96
CA ALA A 73 19.52 -45.44 26.06
C ALA A 73 18.64 -44.43 26.82
N PRO A 74 18.51 -43.18 26.34
CA PRO A 74 17.68 -42.18 26.99
C PRO A 74 16.20 -42.56 26.95
N SER A 75 15.51 -42.47 28.10
CA SER A 75 14.06 -42.65 28.20
C SER A 75 13.34 -41.29 28.13
N GLY A 76 12.25 -41.22 27.37
CA GLY A 76 11.43 -40.00 27.22
C GLY A 76 11.88 -39.05 26.09
N HIS A 77 11.64 -37.75 26.30
CA HIS A 77 11.88 -36.68 25.32
C HIS A 77 13.36 -36.24 25.33
N ILE A 78 14.02 -36.30 24.16
CA ILE A 78 15.42 -35.94 23.99
C ILE A 78 15.51 -34.47 23.51
N PRO A 79 16.10 -33.54 24.28
CA PRO A 79 16.16 -32.13 23.89
C PRO A 79 17.22 -31.84 22.83
N PHE A 80 16.97 -30.82 21.99
CA PHE A 80 17.98 -30.27 21.08
C PHE A 80 19.02 -29.44 21.84
N THR A 81 20.30 -29.57 21.45
CA THR A 81 21.37 -28.68 21.92
C THR A 81 21.19 -27.26 21.36
N PRO A 82 21.80 -26.23 21.98
CA PRO A 82 21.76 -24.86 21.45
C PRO A 82 22.26 -24.75 20.00
N ARG A 83 23.32 -25.49 19.64
CA ARG A 83 23.85 -25.55 18.27
C ARG A 83 22.86 -26.22 17.31
N ALA A 84 22.22 -27.30 17.70
CA ALA A 84 21.18 -27.94 16.88
C ALA A 84 19.96 -27.03 16.67
N LYS A 85 19.51 -26.28 17.70
CA LYS A 85 18.48 -25.25 17.53
C LYS A 85 18.94 -24.16 16.57
N LYS A 86 20.22 -23.76 16.64
CA LYS A 86 20.79 -22.75 15.75
C LYS A 86 20.78 -23.19 14.29
N VAL A 87 21.08 -24.45 14.01
CA VAL A 87 20.98 -25.05 12.68
C VAL A 87 19.56 -24.92 12.12
N LEU A 88 18.53 -25.22 12.92
CA LEU A 88 17.14 -25.10 12.49
C LEU A 88 16.74 -23.62 12.24
N GLU A 89 17.22 -22.68 13.06
CA GLU A 89 17.04 -21.23 12.79
C GLU A 89 17.73 -20.79 11.50
N LEU A 90 18.96 -21.27 11.24
CA LEU A 90 19.70 -20.95 10.03
C LEU A 90 19.04 -21.56 8.80
N SER A 91 18.45 -22.75 8.92
CA SER A 91 17.69 -23.37 7.82
C SER A 91 16.51 -22.51 7.36
N LEU A 92 15.81 -21.85 8.29
CA LEU A 92 14.75 -20.90 7.96
C LEU A 92 15.30 -19.68 7.21
N ARG A 93 16.47 -19.17 7.60
CA ARG A 93 17.11 -18.05 6.90
C ARG A 93 17.54 -18.43 5.48
N GLU A 94 18.10 -19.63 5.30
CA GLU A 94 18.47 -20.14 3.98
C GLU A 94 17.23 -20.32 3.08
N ALA A 95 16.13 -20.85 3.62
CA ALA A 95 14.86 -20.95 2.89
C ALA A 95 14.35 -19.57 2.41
N LEU A 96 14.33 -18.58 3.31
CA LEU A 96 13.91 -17.23 2.95
C LEU A 96 14.85 -16.56 1.94
N GLN A 97 16.17 -16.78 2.04
CA GLN A 97 17.14 -16.26 1.07
C GLN A 97 16.98 -16.88 -0.32
N LEU A 98 16.52 -18.12 -0.40
CA LEU A 98 16.19 -18.81 -1.63
C LEU A 98 14.75 -18.53 -2.13
N GLY A 99 13.99 -17.68 -1.42
CA GLY A 99 12.60 -17.35 -1.76
C GLY A 99 11.59 -18.47 -1.48
N HIS A 100 11.98 -19.48 -0.70
CA HIS A 100 11.11 -20.60 -0.34
C HIS A 100 10.32 -20.28 0.93
N ASN A 101 8.99 -20.49 0.87
CA ASN A 101 8.08 -20.32 2.02
C ASN A 101 8.00 -21.56 2.93
N TYR A 102 8.79 -22.59 2.64
CA TYR A 102 8.90 -23.85 3.39
C TYR A 102 10.36 -24.17 3.71
N ILE A 103 10.58 -25.07 4.66
CA ILE A 103 11.90 -25.60 5.04
C ILE A 103 11.96 -27.06 4.62
N GLY A 104 12.66 -27.33 3.52
CA GLY A 104 13.02 -28.66 3.06
C GLY A 104 14.39 -29.17 3.57
N THR A 105 14.74 -30.41 3.20
CA THR A 105 15.98 -31.09 3.62
C THR A 105 17.25 -30.31 3.27
N GLU A 106 17.26 -29.71 2.09
CA GLU A 106 18.31 -28.85 1.55
C GLU A 106 18.63 -27.67 2.47
N HIS A 107 17.61 -27.06 3.05
CA HIS A 107 17.76 -25.89 3.91
C HIS A 107 18.35 -26.26 5.25
N ILE A 108 17.98 -27.44 5.77
CA ILE A 108 18.56 -27.99 7.00
C ILE A 108 20.06 -28.27 6.79
N LEU A 109 20.44 -28.86 5.65
CA LEU A 109 21.85 -29.09 5.34
C LEU A 109 22.62 -27.78 5.14
N LEU A 110 22.04 -26.79 4.44
CA LEU A 110 22.65 -25.45 4.32
C LEU A 110 22.79 -24.75 5.68
N GLY A 111 21.82 -24.95 6.58
CA GLY A 111 21.87 -24.48 7.96
C GLY A 111 23.00 -25.13 8.77
N LEU A 112 23.24 -26.44 8.59
CA LEU A 112 24.37 -27.16 9.20
C LEU A 112 25.71 -26.60 8.71
N ILE A 113 25.86 -26.43 7.40
CA ILE A 113 27.08 -25.90 6.79
C ILE A 113 27.37 -24.48 7.27
N ARG A 114 26.33 -23.65 7.40
CA ARG A 114 26.46 -22.26 7.85
C ARG A 114 26.76 -22.13 9.33
N GLU A 115 26.34 -23.09 10.15
CA GLU A 115 26.74 -23.14 11.56
C GLU A 115 28.23 -23.48 11.67
N GLY A 116 28.73 -24.40 10.84
CA GLY A 116 30.14 -24.56 10.46
C GLY A 116 31.11 -25.03 11.56
N GLU A 117 30.72 -24.99 12.82
CA GLU A 117 31.57 -25.26 13.98
C GLU A 117 31.13 -26.49 14.80
N GLY A 118 29.91 -26.97 14.58
CA GLY A 118 29.34 -28.13 15.25
C GLY A 118 29.96 -29.45 14.80
N VAL A 119 29.63 -30.53 15.52
CA VAL A 119 30.19 -31.87 15.25
C VAL A 119 29.83 -32.35 13.84
N ALA A 120 28.66 -31.99 13.29
CA ALA A 120 28.34 -32.29 11.90
C ALA A 120 29.36 -31.72 10.91
N ALA A 121 29.80 -30.47 11.12
CA ALA A 121 30.79 -29.85 10.26
C ALA A 121 32.15 -30.57 10.36
N GLN A 122 32.55 -30.94 11.58
CA GLN A 122 33.78 -31.70 11.81
C GLN A 122 33.74 -33.09 11.15
N VAL A 123 32.60 -33.79 11.23
CA VAL A 123 32.39 -35.10 10.59
C VAL A 123 32.48 -34.98 9.07
N LEU A 124 31.82 -33.98 8.48
CA LEU A 124 31.89 -33.74 7.04
C LEU A 124 33.33 -33.46 6.58
N VAL A 125 34.07 -32.63 7.32
CA VAL A 125 35.47 -32.32 7.02
C VAL A 125 36.38 -33.55 7.15
N LYS A 126 36.19 -34.38 8.20
CA LYS A 126 36.94 -35.64 8.36
C LYS A 126 36.68 -36.64 7.23
N LEU A 127 35.47 -36.67 6.70
CA LEU A 127 35.10 -37.48 5.53
C LEU A 127 35.57 -36.88 4.20
N GLY A 128 36.39 -35.82 4.23
CA GLY A 128 36.98 -35.20 3.04
C GLY A 128 36.04 -34.23 2.32
N ALA A 129 34.93 -33.83 2.92
CA ALA A 129 34.00 -32.88 2.34
C ALA A 129 34.42 -31.44 2.65
N ASP A 130 34.61 -30.64 1.60
CA ASP A 130 34.71 -29.19 1.72
C ASP A 130 33.30 -28.60 1.87
N LEU A 131 33.05 -27.89 2.98
CA LEU A 131 31.73 -27.35 3.31
C LEU A 131 31.19 -26.38 2.25
N ASN A 132 32.06 -25.60 1.58
CA ASN A 132 31.65 -24.72 0.49
C ASN A 132 31.25 -25.52 -0.75
N ARG A 133 31.97 -26.61 -1.04
CA ARG A 133 31.63 -27.53 -2.12
C ARG A 133 30.30 -28.26 -1.87
N VAL A 134 30.04 -28.69 -0.63
CA VAL A 134 28.74 -29.27 -0.25
C VAL A 134 27.62 -28.26 -0.48
N ARG A 135 27.82 -27.00 -0.06
CA ARG A 135 26.84 -25.91 -0.28
C ARG A 135 26.56 -25.70 -1.77
N GLN A 136 27.60 -25.62 -2.60
CA GLN A 136 27.46 -25.46 -4.05
C GLN A 136 26.70 -26.63 -4.68
N GLN A 137 27.01 -27.87 -4.28
CA GLN A 137 26.35 -29.06 -4.79
C GLN A 137 24.86 -29.08 -4.47
N VAL A 138 24.48 -28.71 -3.24
CA VAL A 138 23.07 -28.65 -2.81
C VAL A 138 22.32 -27.57 -3.58
N ILE A 139 22.92 -26.39 -3.79
CA ILE A 139 22.33 -25.30 -4.60
C ILE A 139 22.18 -25.74 -6.06
N GLN A 140 23.15 -26.45 -6.62
CA GLN A 140 23.07 -26.96 -7.99
C GLN A 140 21.96 -28.00 -8.15
N LEU A 141 21.82 -28.91 -7.19
CA LEU A 141 20.73 -29.90 -7.19
C LEU A 141 19.37 -29.24 -7.03
N LEU A 142 19.25 -28.18 -6.21
CA LEU A 142 18.04 -27.38 -6.06
C LEU A 142 17.60 -26.75 -7.38
N SER A 143 18.52 -26.14 -8.12
CA SER A 143 18.23 -25.54 -9.42
C SER A 143 17.80 -26.58 -10.47
N GLY A 144 18.23 -27.84 -10.33
CA GLY A 144 17.80 -28.96 -11.17
C GLY A 144 16.48 -29.62 -10.74
N TYR A 145 16.07 -29.48 -9.47
CA TYR A 145 14.92 -30.18 -8.88
C TYR A 145 13.61 -29.40 -8.90
N GLN A 146 13.61 -28.11 -9.25
CA GLN A 146 12.37 -27.31 -9.41
C GLN A 146 11.42 -27.82 -10.52
N GLY A 147 11.72 -28.95 -11.17
CA GLY A 147 10.94 -29.51 -12.28
C GLY A 147 10.17 -30.82 -12.03
N LYS A 148 10.27 -31.50 -10.87
CA LYS A 148 9.52 -32.76 -10.64
C LYS A 148 9.19 -33.02 -9.16
N GLU A 149 8.01 -32.57 -8.72
CA GLU A 149 7.23 -33.32 -7.72
C GLU A 149 6.19 -34.16 -8.44
N ALA A 150 6.25 -35.47 -8.22
CA ALA A 150 5.41 -36.45 -8.88
C ALA A 150 4.02 -36.47 -8.25
N ALA A 151 3.06 -35.82 -8.90
CA ALA A 151 1.65 -36.16 -8.75
C ALA A 151 1.37 -37.40 -9.60
N THR A 152 1.13 -38.53 -8.93
CA THR A 152 0.52 -39.71 -9.54
C THR A 152 -0.94 -39.41 -9.90
N ALA A 153 -1.24 -39.24 -11.19
CA ALA A 153 -2.37 -39.82 -11.92
C ALA A 153 -2.71 -39.00 -13.18
N GLY A 154 -2.81 -39.69 -14.32
CA GLY A 154 -3.51 -39.23 -15.52
C GLY A 154 -2.65 -38.46 -16.52
N ALA A 155 -2.29 -39.11 -17.63
CA ALA A 155 -1.91 -38.40 -18.85
C ALA A 155 -3.06 -37.47 -19.30
N PRO A 156 -2.73 -36.27 -19.80
CA PRO A 156 -3.05 -36.02 -21.20
C PRO A 156 -1.90 -35.37 -21.98
N GLU A 157 -2.06 -35.45 -23.30
CA GLU A 157 -1.15 -35.06 -24.37
C GLU A 157 -0.65 -33.60 -24.32
N GLY A 158 0.61 -33.42 -24.73
CA GLY A 158 1.05 -32.22 -25.48
C GLY A 158 1.35 -30.93 -24.72
N THR A 159 2.30 -30.91 -23.78
CA THR A 159 2.91 -29.66 -23.30
C THR A 159 4.18 -29.33 -24.11
N PRO A 160 4.25 -28.18 -24.81
CA PRO A 160 5.48 -27.72 -25.46
C PRO A 160 6.51 -27.30 -24.41
N ALA A 161 7.79 -27.53 -24.71
CA ALA A 161 8.94 -27.20 -23.86
C ALA A 161 8.86 -25.78 -23.28
N THR A 162 8.91 -25.67 -21.95
CA THR A 162 9.12 -24.42 -21.23
C THR A 162 10.49 -23.83 -21.57
N SER A 163 10.56 -22.51 -21.66
CA SER A 163 11.74 -21.78 -22.11
C SER A 163 12.58 -21.37 -20.91
N LEU A 164 13.76 -21.97 -20.76
CA LEU A 164 14.63 -21.74 -19.60
C LEU A 164 15.11 -20.27 -19.49
N VAL A 165 15.23 -19.53 -20.60
CA VAL A 165 15.71 -18.14 -20.56
C VAL A 165 14.56 -17.15 -20.37
N LEU A 166 13.38 -17.38 -20.96
CA LEU A 166 12.21 -16.53 -20.70
C LEU A 166 11.69 -16.69 -19.28
N ASP A 167 11.74 -17.90 -18.73
CA ASP A 167 11.32 -18.15 -17.35
C ASP A 167 12.29 -17.52 -16.32
N GLN A 168 13.52 -17.19 -16.72
CA GLN A 168 14.49 -16.47 -15.88
C GLN A 168 14.21 -14.96 -15.80
N PHE A 169 13.74 -14.35 -16.89
CA PHE A 169 13.57 -12.89 -17.02
C PHE A 169 12.11 -12.45 -17.13
N GLY A 170 11.17 -13.38 -16.99
CA GLY A 170 9.75 -13.13 -17.15
C GLY A 170 8.88 -14.19 -16.51
N ARG A 171 7.58 -13.96 -16.56
CA ARG A 171 6.56 -14.85 -15.99
C ARG A 171 5.59 -15.29 -17.07
N ASN A 172 5.40 -16.60 -17.22
CA ASN A 172 4.38 -17.15 -18.11
C ASN A 172 2.98 -17.00 -17.49
N LEU A 173 2.19 -16.04 -17.98
CA LEU A 173 0.84 -15.78 -17.50
C LEU A 173 -0.14 -16.88 -17.94
N THR A 174 0.06 -17.50 -19.11
CA THR A 174 -0.77 -18.63 -19.55
C THR A 174 -0.61 -19.87 -18.68
N VAL A 175 0.58 -20.15 -18.15
CA VAL A 175 0.80 -21.22 -17.17
C VAL A 175 0.15 -20.87 -15.83
N ALA A 176 0.36 -19.65 -15.35
CA ALA A 176 -0.29 -19.18 -14.12
C ALA A 176 -1.82 -19.24 -14.21
N ALA A 177 -2.41 -18.99 -15.38
CA ALA A 177 -3.83 -19.13 -15.64
C ALA A 177 -4.29 -20.60 -15.56
N ARG A 178 -3.55 -21.54 -16.18
CA ARG A 178 -3.83 -22.99 -16.09
C ARG A 178 -3.76 -23.52 -14.67
N GLU A 179 -2.85 -22.99 -13.87
CA GLU A 179 -2.67 -23.35 -12.46
C GLU A 179 -3.67 -22.64 -11.52
N GLY A 180 -4.57 -21.80 -12.05
CA GLY A 180 -5.54 -21.05 -11.24
C GLY A 180 -4.92 -19.98 -10.33
N LYS A 181 -3.69 -19.54 -10.61
CA LYS A 181 -2.95 -18.56 -9.80
C LYS A 181 -3.28 -17.09 -10.14
N LEU A 182 -3.83 -16.81 -11.31
CA LEU A 182 -4.22 -15.44 -11.71
C LEU A 182 -5.53 -15.01 -11.06
N ASP A 183 -5.67 -13.72 -10.77
CA ASP A 183 -6.89 -13.17 -10.18
C ASP A 183 -8.07 -13.25 -11.18
N PRO A 184 -9.32 -13.40 -10.69
CA PRO A 184 -10.48 -13.33 -11.58
C PRO A 184 -10.59 -11.94 -12.20
N VAL A 185 -10.86 -11.89 -13.50
CA VAL A 185 -10.98 -10.63 -14.24
C VAL A 185 -12.45 -10.29 -14.42
N ILE A 186 -12.85 -9.13 -13.92
CA ILE A 186 -14.26 -8.70 -13.83
C ILE A 186 -14.43 -7.36 -14.52
N GLY A 187 -15.40 -7.27 -15.45
CA GLY A 187 -15.81 -6.01 -16.08
C GLY A 187 -14.81 -5.43 -17.09
N ARG A 188 -13.97 -6.28 -17.70
CA ARG A 188 -12.93 -5.91 -18.69
C ARG A 188 -13.12 -6.59 -20.05
N GLU A 189 -14.31 -7.10 -20.34
CA GLU A 189 -14.57 -7.90 -21.53
C GLU A 189 -14.32 -7.10 -22.82
N LYS A 190 -14.73 -5.82 -22.84
CA LYS A 190 -14.56 -4.94 -24.01
C LYS A 190 -13.09 -4.66 -24.31
N GLU A 191 -12.29 -4.41 -23.28
CA GLU A 191 -10.85 -4.17 -23.40
C GLU A 191 -10.12 -5.44 -23.86
N ILE A 192 -10.45 -6.60 -23.28
CA ILE A 192 -9.89 -7.90 -23.68
C ILE A 192 -10.25 -8.21 -25.14
N GLU A 193 -11.52 -8.05 -25.52
CA GLU A 193 -11.96 -8.22 -26.91
C GLU A 193 -11.19 -7.30 -27.86
N ARG A 194 -11.01 -6.03 -27.47
CA ARG A 194 -10.25 -5.08 -28.27
C ARG A 194 -8.78 -5.48 -28.41
N VAL A 195 -8.16 -6.00 -27.36
CA VAL A 195 -6.79 -6.55 -27.40
C VAL A 195 -6.71 -7.72 -28.38
N MET A 196 -7.66 -8.67 -28.32
CA MET A 196 -7.72 -9.80 -29.25
C MET A 196 -7.87 -9.36 -30.71
N GLN A 197 -8.75 -8.38 -30.96
CA GLN A 197 -8.96 -7.79 -32.28
C GLN A 197 -7.68 -7.17 -32.83
N VAL A 198 -6.91 -6.46 -32.00
CA VAL A 198 -5.65 -5.83 -32.41
C VAL A 198 -4.57 -6.87 -32.69
N LEU A 199 -4.37 -7.83 -31.79
CA LEU A 199 -3.36 -8.89 -31.94
C LEU A 199 -3.59 -9.74 -33.20
N SER A 200 -4.84 -9.89 -33.62
CA SER A 200 -5.22 -10.66 -34.81
C SER A 200 -5.07 -9.90 -36.13
N ARG A 201 -4.64 -8.63 -36.11
CA ARG A 201 -4.39 -7.85 -37.33
C ARG A 201 -3.11 -8.28 -38.04
N ARG A 202 -3.05 -8.06 -39.35
CA ARG A 202 -1.84 -8.25 -40.16
C ARG A 202 -0.80 -7.14 -39.96
N THR A 203 -1.26 -5.91 -39.72
CA THR A 203 -0.43 -4.73 -39.47
C THR A 203 -0.98 -3.97 -38.27
N LYS A 204 -0.13 -3.20 -37.57
CA LYS A 204 -0.49 -2.55 -36.28
C LYS A 204 -1.08 -3.55 -35.28
N ASN A 205 -0.40 -4.68 -35.12
CA ASN A 205 -0.85 -5.82 -34.33
C ASN A 205 -0.29 -5.83 -32.90
N ASN A 206 0.18 -4.68 -32.41
CA ASN A 206 0.69 -4.52 -31.06
C ASN A 206 -0.23 -3.57 -30.29
N PRO A 207 -1.06 -4.06 -29.36
CA PRO A 207 -1.89 -3.19 -28.55
C PRO A 207 -1.06 -2.45 -27.49
N VAL A 208 -1.44 -1.21 -27.17
CA VAL A 208 -0.94 -0.46 -26.02
C VAL A 208 -2.11 -0.06 -25.15
N LEU A 209 -2.13 -0.58 -23.92
CA LEU A 209 -3.09 -0.22 -22.88
C LEU A 209 -2.70 1.13 -22.28
N ILE A 210 -3.53 2.14 -22.50
CA ILE A 210 -3.33 3.50 -22.01
C ILE A 210 -4.37 3.79 -20.94
N GLY A 211 -3.89 4.09 -19.74
CA GLY A 211 -4.72 4.45 -18.60
C GLY A 211 -3.86 4.87 -17.42
N GLU A 212 -4.48 5.51 -16.44
CA GLU A 212 -3.81 5.92 -15.21
C GLU A 212 -3.28 4.71 -14.42
N PRO A 213 -2.29 4.89 -13.54
CA PRO A 213 -1.86 3.82 -12.62
C PRO A 213 -3.02 3.32 -11.76
N GLY A 214 -3.03 2.03 -11.45
CA GLY A 214 -4.05 1.43 -10.57
C GLY A 214 -5.39 1.09 -11.22
N VAL A 215 -5.66 1.49 -12.48
CA VAL A 215 -6.95 1.17 -13.14
C VAL A 215 -7.12 -0.30 -13.55
N GLY A 216 -6.10 -1.15 -13.39
CA GLY A 216 -6.16 -2.57 -13.76
C GLY A 216 -5.74 -2.87 -15.20
N LYS A 217 -4.71 -2.22 -15.73
CA LYS A 217 -4.12 -2.53 -17.05
C LYS A 217 -3.62 -3.98 -17.11
N THR A 218 -2.95 -4.45 -16.06
CA THR A 218 -2.46 -5.83 -15.93
C THR A 218 -3.61 -6.85 -15.90
N ALA A 219 -4.74 -6.51 -15.27
CA ALA A 219 -5.91 -7.39 -15.25
C ALA A 219 -6.47 -7.68 -16.66
N VAL A 220 -6.41 -6.73 -17.59
CA VAL A 220 -6.80 -6.97 -19.00
C VAL A 220 -5.90 -8.03 -19.65
N VAL A 221 -4.61 -8.02 -19.31
CA VAL A 221 -3.61 -8.96 -19.85
C VAL A 221 -3.77 -10.35 -19.22
N GLU A 222 -4.02 -10.41 -17.91
CA GLU A 222 -4.33 -11.67 -17.23
C GLU A 222 -5.64 -12.28 -17.74
N GLY A 223 -6.65 -11.45 -18.04
CA GLY A 223 -7.91 -11.90 -18.63
C GLY A 223 -7.72 -12.47 -20.04
N LEU A 224 -6.82 -11.88 -20.83
CA LEU A 224 -6.40 -12.47 -22.10
C LEU A 224 -5.72 -13.84 -21.90
N ALA A 225 -4.86 -13.99 -20.89
CA ALA A 225 -4.22 -15.28 -20.60
C ALA A 225 -5.25 -16.36 -20.23
N GLN A 226 -6.25 -16.00 -19.42
CA GLN A 226 -7.37 -16.89 -19.07
C GLN A 226 -8.21 -17.26 -20.30
N ALA A 227 -8.49 -16.30 -21.19
CA ALA A 227 -9.20 -16.55 -22.45
C ALA A 227 -8.43 -17.50 -23.38
N ILE A 228 -7.10 -17.32 -23.50
CA ILE A 228 -6.25 -18.21 -24.31
C ILE A 228 -6.28 -19.64 -23.78
N VAL A 229 -6.28 -19.82 -22.45
CA VAL A 229 -6.29 -21.14 -21.80
C VAL A 229 -7.65 -21.83 -21.90
N SER A 230 -8.75 -21.09 -21.74
CA SER A 230 -10.11 -21.61 -21.90
C SER A 230 -10.46 -21.91 -23.36
N GLY A 231 -9.73 -21.32 -24.31
CA GLY A 231 -9.98 -21.48 -25.74
C GLY A 231 -10.98 -20.47 -26.30
N ASP A 232 -11.42 -19.50 -25.49
CA ASP A 232 -12.31 -18.39 -25.85
C ASP A 232 -11.57 -17.28 -26.60
N VAL A 233 -10.79 -17.67 -27.61
CA VAL A 233 -10.00 -16.77 -28.46
C VAL A 233 -10.11 -17.16 -29.93
N PRO A 234 -9.90 -16.21 -30.87
CA PRO A 234 -9.80 -16.52 -32.29
C PRO A 234 -8.71 -17.56 -32.59
N GLU A 235 -8.88 -18.31 -33.68
CA GLU A 235 -7.92 -19.33 -34.15
C GLU A 235 -6.47 -18.82 -34.25
N THR A 236 -6.29 -17.54 -34.58
CA THR A 236 -4.97 -16.88 -34.65
C THR A 236 -4.23 -16.81 -33.31
N LEU A 237 -4.97 -16.84 -32.19
CA LEU A 237 -4.46 -16.72 -30.83
C LEU A 237 -4.51 -18.04 -30.06
N LYS A 238 -5.18 -19.07 -30.59
CA LYS A 238 -5.19 -20.40 -29.98
C LYS A 238 -3.78 -20.97 -29.89
N GLY A 239 -3.46 -21.54 -28.72
CA GLY A 239 -2.16 -22.15 -28.46
C GLY A 239 -1.01 -21.15 -28.24
N LYS A 240 -1.24 -19.83 -28.36
CA LYS A 240 -0.22 -18.83 -28.02
C LYS A 240 0.11 -18.85 -26.53
N GLN A 241 1.30 -18.37 -26.18
CA GLN A 241 1.77 -18.24 -24.80
C GLN A 241 1.96 -16.77 -24.46
N LEU A 242 1.43 -16.32 -23.32
CA LEU A 242 1.55 -14.93 -22.88
C LEU A 242 2.63 -14.82 -21.79
N TYR A 243 3.66 -14.04 -22.05
CA TYR A 243 4.80 -13.84 -21.15
C TYR A 243 4.90 -12.39 -20.71
N SER A 244 4.93 -12.13 -19.41
CA SER A 244 5.27 -10.83 -18.84
C SER A 244 6.79 -10.70 -18.71
N LEU A 245 7.36 -9.60 -19.20
CA LEU A 245 8.78 -9.30 -19.05
C LEU A 245 9.04 -8.47 -17.79
N ASP A 246 9.98 -8.90 -16.95
CA ASP A 246 10.43 -8.12 -15.79
C ASP A 246 11.71 -7.34 -16.16
N LEU A 247 11.55 -6.02 -16.32
CA LEU A 247 12.66 -5.13 -16.63
C LEU A 247 13.65 -5.02 -15.46
N GLY A 248 13.18 -5.11 -14.22
CA GLY A 248 14.01 -5.12 -13.03
C GLY A 248 14.93 -6.34 -13.00
N ALA A 249 14.41 -7.52 -13.33
CA ALA A 249 15.21 -8.75 -13.43
C ALA A 249 16.30 -8.68 -14.52
N LEU A 250 16.02 -8.01 -15.64
CA LEU A 250 17.01 -7.80 -16.70
C LEU A 250 18.16 -6.88 -16.26
N VAL A 251 17.84 -5.84 -15.48
CA VAL A 251 18.82 -4.88 -14.93
C VAL A 251 19.59 -5.48 -13.75
N ALA A 252 18.95 -6.32 -12.93
CA ALA A 252 19.54 -6.94 -11.75
C ALA A 252 20.83 -7.70 -12.11
N GLY A 253 21.96 -7.33 -11.50
CA GLY A 253 23.26 -7.94 -11.77
C GLY A 253 23.86 -7.59 -13.14
N SER A 254 23.34 -6.59 -13.86
CA SER A 254 24.06 -5.93 -14.95
C SER A 254 24.88 -4.77 -14.38
N ARG A 255 26.18 -4.71 -14.69
CA ARG A 255 27.03 -3.57 -14.29
C ARG A 255 27.13 -2.53 -15.40
N TYR A 256 26.97 -2.98 -16.65
CA TYR A 256 27.07 -2.15 -17.84
C TYR A 256 25.79 -2.25 -18.66
N ARG A 257 25.45 -1.16 -19.34
CA ARG A 257 24.32 -1.09 -20.28
C ARG A 257 24.38 -2.19 -21.36
N GLY A 258 25.58 -2.56 -21.81
CA GLY A 258 25.78 -3.63 -22.79
C GLY A 258 25.30 -5.01 -22.29
N ASP A 259 25.45 -5.29 -21.00
CA ASP A 259 25.00 -6.56 -20.41
C ASP A 259 23.47 -6.70 -20.48
N PHE A 260 22.77 -5.60 -20.20
CA PHE A 260 21.32 -5.51 -20.34
C PHE A 260 20.89 -5.77 -21.80
N GLU A 261 21.52 -5.07 -22.75
CA GLU A 261 21.19 -5.23 -24.17
C GLU A 261 21.45 -6.67 -24.66
N GLU A 262 22.51 -7.31 -24.17
CA GLU A 262 22.82 -8.70 -24.51
C GLU A 262 21.76 -9.67 -23.96
N ARG A 263 21.32 -9.48 -22.71
CA ARG A 263 20.23 -10.27 -22.10
C ARG A 263 18.93 -10.08 -22.86
N LEU A 264 18.56 -8.83 -23.18
CA LEU A 264 17.37 -8.53 -23.96
C LEU A 264 17.43 -9.16 -25.37
N LYS A 265 18.60 -9.12 -26.02
CA LYS A 265 18.82 -9.81 -27.31
C LYS A 265 18.62 -11.32 -27.20
N LYS A 266 19.06 -11.96 -26.11
CA LYS A 266 18.84 -13.41 -25.88
C LYS A 266 17.35 -13.72 -25.76
N VAL A 267 16.63 -12.97 -24.93
CA VAL A 267 15.17 -13.07 -24.74
C VAL A 267 14.44 -12.91 -26.08
N LEU A 268 14.73 -11.84 -26.82
CA LEU A 268 14.08 -11.56 -28.11
C LEU A 268 14.40 -12.60 -29.18
N LYS A 269 15.63 -13.12 -29.21
CA LYS A 269 16.02 -14.20 -30.14
C LYS A 269 15.19 -15.46 -29.91
N GLU A 270 14.90 -15.77 -28.66
CA GLU A 270 14.10 -16.94 -28.30
C GLU A 270 12.63 -16.76 -28.68
N ILE A 271 12.05 -15.59 -28.38
CA ILE A 271 10.66 -15.25 -28.77
C ILE A 271 10.50 -15.42 -30.29
N ARG A 272 11.46 -14.91 -31.07
CA ARG A 272 11.45 -15.05 -32.53
C ARG A 272 11.54 -16.51 -32.98
N THR A 273 12.30 -17.34 -32.26
CA THR A 273 12.54 -18.74 -32.66
C THR A 273 11.30 -19.60 -32.43
N ARG A 274 10.55 -19.35 -31.36
CA ARG A 274 9.34 -20.12 -31.07
C ARG A 274 8.12 -19.64 -31.87
N GLY A 275 7.93 -18.32 -32.02
CA GLY A 275 6.84 -17.73 -32.80
C GLY A 275 5.43 -17.89 -32.22
N ASP A 276 5.26 -18.60 -31.10
CA ASP A 276 4.01 -18.79 -30.35
C ASP A 276 3.85 -17.80 -29.18
N ILE A 277 4.85 -16.95 -28.92
CA ILE A 277 4.88 -16.06 -27.75
C ILE A 277 4.31 -14.68 -28.07
N ILE A 278 3.46 -14.20 -27.16
CA ILE A 278 3.03 -12.81 -27.04
C ILE A 278 3.73 -12.23 -25.82
N LEU A 279 4.44 -11.11 -26.00
CA LEU A 279 5.19 -10.46 -24.94
C LEU A 279 4.36 -9.32 -24.31
N PHE A 280 4.16 -9.34 -23.01
CA PHE A 280 3.64 -8.23 -22.24
C PHE A 280 4.79 -7.45 -21.61
N ILE A 281 4.79 -6.13 -21.81
CA ILE A 281 5.74 -5.20 -21.22
C ILE A 281 4.94 -4.14 -20.48
N ASP A 282 4.97 -4.22 -19.16
CA ASP A 282 4.48 -3.12 -18.33
C ASP A 282 5.43 -1.93 -18.43
N GLU A 283 4.90 -0.73 -18.33
CA GLU A 283 5.66 0.52 -18.47
C GLU A 283 6.53 0.56 -19.74
N ILE A 284 5.97 0.23 -20.91
CA ILE A 284 6.71 0.09 -22.19
C ILE A 284 7.53 1.33 -22.58
N HIS A 285 7.17 2.50 -22.07
CA HIS A 285 7.91 3.75 -22.28
C HIS A 285 9.34 3.70 -21.72
N THR A 286 9.60 2.89 -20.69
CA THR A 286 10.94 2.72 -20.07
C THR A 286 11.97 2.15 -21.06
N LEU A 287 11.52 1.32 -22.01
CA LEU A 287 12.36 0.75 -23.07
C LEU A 287 12.53 1.68 -24.29
N VAL A 288 11.66 2.68 -24.40
CA VAL A 288 11.51 3.57 -25.56
C VAL A 288 12.01 4.99 -25.26
N GLY A 289 12.32 5.29 -24.00
CA GLY A 289 12.69 6.61 -23.49
C GLY A 289 13.88 7.23 -24.23
N ALA A 290 13.58 8.21 -25.09
CA ALA A 290 14.56 9.04 -25.77
C ALA A 290 15.36 9.90 -24.78
N GLY A 291 16.50 9.40 -24.31
CA GLY A 291 17.70 10.18 -23.96
C GLY A 291 17.59 11.34 -22.94
N ALA A 292 16.51 11.47 -22.18
CA ALA A 292 16.27 12.67 -21.36
C ALA A 292 16.70 12.57 -19.88
N ALA A 293 17.21 11.41 -19.43
CA ALA A 293 17.80 11.28 -18.11
C ALA A 293 19.05 10.40 -18.18
N GLU A 294 20.12 10.79 -17.49
CA GLU A 294 21.32 9.97 -17.24
C GLU A 294 20.91 8.66 -16.54
N GLY A 295 20.52 7.64 -17.31
CA GLY A 295 20.06 6.36 -16.77
C GLY A 295 18.97 5.65 -17.58
N ALA A 296 18.30 6.32 -18.53
CA ALA A 296 17.29 5.67 -19.35
C ALA A 296 17.89 4.62 -20.30
N ILE A 297 17.35 3.40 -20.22
CA ILE A 297 17.79 2.24 -20.99
C ILE A 297 17.12 2.28 -22.37
N ASP A 298 17.77 2.85 -23.37
CA ASP A 298 17.21 2.89 -24.73
C ASP A 298 17.42 1.53 -25.45
N ALA A 299 16.36 0.73 -25.43
CA ALA A 299 16.22 -0.55 -26.13
C ALA A 299 15.41 -0.42 -27.44
N ALA A 300 14.98 0.80 -27.79
CA ALA A 300 14.13 1.04 -28.96
C ALA A 300 14.83 0.61 -30.26
N SER A 301 16.15 0.78 -30.33
CA SER A 301 16.98 0.36 -31.47
C SER A 301 16.93 -1.16 -31.73
N ILE A 302 16.71 -1.97 -30.69
CA ILE A 302 16.63 -3.43 -30.76
C ILE A 302 15.19 -3.87 -31.10
N LEU A 303 14.19 -3.21 -30.53
CA LEU A 303 12.77 -3.57 -30.70
C LEU A 303 12.20 -3.13 -32.06
N LYS A 304 12.54 -1.92 -32.53
CA LYS A 304 12.00 -1.33 -33.77
C LYS A 304 12.10 -2.26 -34.98
N PRO A 305 13.24 -2.90 -35.29
CA PRO A 305 13.34 -3.80 -36.45
C PRO A 305 12.42 -5.01 -36.34
N MET A 306 12.24 -5.58 -35.15
CA MET A 306 11.43 -6.78 -34.94
C MET A 306 9.93 -6.47 -35.02
N LEU A 307 9.52 -5.36 -34.39
CA LEU A 307 8.16 -4.82 -34.54
C LEU A 307 7.87 -4.43 -35.99
N ALA A 308 8.87 -3.90 -36.70
CA ALA A 308 8.73 -3.53 -38.10
C ALA A 308 8.42 -4.72 -39.01
N ARG A 309 9.08 -5.86 -38.76
CA ARG A 309 8.92 -7.12 -39.51
C ARG A 309 7.75 -7.98 -39.03
N GLY A 310 7.11 -7.63 -37.91
CA GLY A 310 6.04 -8.44 -37.31
C GLY A 310 6.54 -9.73 -36.67
N GLU A 311 7.86 -9.82 -36.41
CA GLU A 311 8.50 -10.96 -35.73
C GLU A 311 8.25 -10.96 -34.21
N LEU A 312 7.82 -9.83 -33.67
CA LEU A 312 7.54 -9.63 -32.26
C LEU A 312 6.09 -9.12 -32.11
N GLN A 313 5.25 -9.90 -31.44
CA GLN A 313 3.94 -9.45 -30.97
C GLN A 313 4.06 -8.98 -29.52
N THR A 314 3.68 -7.74 -29.27
CA THR A 314 3.83 -7.10 -27.96
C THR A 314 2.53 -6.44 -27.52
N ILE A 315 2.19 -6.62 -26.25
CA ILE A 315 1.21 -5.84 -25.51
C ILE A 315 2.00 -4.88 -24.62
N GLY A 316 1.83 -3.58 -24.80
CA GLY A 316 2.41 -2.57 -23.92
C GLY A 316 1.39 -2.01 -22.94
N ALA A 317 1.82 -1.58 -21.76
CA ALA A 317 1.03 -0.74 -20.87
C ALA A 317 1.80 0.54 -20.51
N THR A 318 1.11 1.68 -20.43
CA THR A 318 1.72 2.99 -20.11
C THR A 318 0.64 3.99 -19.69
N THR A 319 1.04 5.16 -19.17
CA THR A 319 0.13 6.28 -18.92
C THR A 319 -0.10 7.11 -20.18
N LEU A 320 -1.13 7.97 -20.19
CA LEU A 320 -1.42 8.84 -21.33
C LEU A 320 -0.26 9.80 -21.63
N ASP A 321 0.37 10.33 -20.58
CA ASP A 321 1.47 11.29 -20.69
C ASP A 321 2.72 10.66 -21.28
N GLU A 322 3.09 9.47 -20.81
CA GLU A 322 4.22 8.71 -21.35
C GLU A 322 4.00 8.29 -22.80
N TYR A 323 2.79 7.86 -23.14
CA TYR A 323 2.44 7.51 -24.52
C TYR A 323 2.66 8.71 -25.45
N ARG A 324 2.14 9.89 -25.08
CA ARG A 324 2.33 11.14 -25.84
C ARG A 324 3.79 11.56 -25.93
N LYS A 325 4.56 11.40 -24.85
CA LYS A 325 5.96 11.82 -24.79
C LYS A 325 6.88 10.90 -25.59
N HIS A 326 6.66 9.59 -25.55
CA HIS A 326 7.65 8.60 -26.02
C HIS A 326 7.19 7.75 -27.20
N LEU A 327 5.90 7.39 -27.31
CA LEU A 327 5.41 6.51 -28.37
C LEU A 327 4.80 7.29 -29.54
N GLU A 328 3.97 8.30 -29.26
CA GLU A 328 3.26 9.07 -30.29
C GLU A 328 4.20 9.95 -31.12
N LYS A 329 5.29 10.46 -30.52
CA LYS A 329 6.31 11.25 -31.21
C LYS A 329 7.22 10.40 -32.11
N ASP A 330 7.28 9.09 -31.92
CA ASP A 330 8.14 8.19 -32.69
C ASP A 330 7.37 7.53 -33.84
N ALA A 331 7.59 8.04 -35.06
CA ALA A 331 6.91 7.58 -36.26
C ALA A 331 7.11 6.08 -36.58
N ALA A 332 8.17 5.43 -36.07
CA ALA A 332 8.37 4.00 -36.28
C ALA A 332 7.48 3.17 -35.36
N LEU A 333 7.33 3.58 -34.10
CA LEU A 333 6.55 2.88 -33.08
C LEU A 333 5.05 3.17 -33.21
N GLU A 334 4.67 4.43 -33.48
CA GLU A 334 3.27 4.84 -33.72
C GLU A 334 2.62 4.03 -34.84
N ARG A 335 3.39 3.65 -35.86
CA ARG A 335 2.92 2.81 -36.98
C ARG A 335 2.80 1.33 -36.64
N ARG A 336 3.21 0.89 -35.45
CA ARG A 336 3.20 -0.53 -35.02
C ARG A 336 2.29 -0.77 -33.82
N PHE A 337 2.11 0.24 -32.99
CA PHE A 337 1.24 0.18 -31.84
C PHE A 337 -0.16 0.72 -32.14
N GLN A 338 -1.17 0.14 -31.49
CA GLN A 338 -2.55 0.61 -31.51
C GLN A 338 -2.98 0.93 -30.08
N PRO A 339 -3.33 2.20 -29.78
CA PRO A 339 -3.77 2.58 -28.45
C PRO A 339 -5.16 1.97 -28.15
N ILE A 340 -5.31 1.49 -26.92
CA ILE A 340 -6.55 1.00 -26.31
C ILE A 340 -6.69 1.71 -24.96
N GLN A 341 -7.76 2.49 -24.80
CA GLN A 341 -8.00 3.25 -23.58
C GLN A 341 -8.60 2.34 -22.50
N VAL A 342 -7.95 2.26 -21.34
CA VAL A 342 -8.43 1.58 -20.15
C VAL A 342 -8.92 2.63 -19.18
N LYS A 343 -10.24 2.65 -18.94
CA LYS A 343 -10.87 3.62 -18.05
C LYS A 343 -10.90 3.11 -16.61
N GLU A 344 -10.91 4.04 -15.66
CA GLU A 344 -11.26 3.76 -14.27
C GLU A 344 -12.65 3.08 -14.22
N PRO A 345 -12.82 1.96 -13.49
CA PRO A 345 -14.11 1.32 -13.31
C PRO A 345 -15.05 2.19 -12.47
N SER A 346 -16.35 1.96 -12.63
CA SER A 346 -17.35 2.58 -11.74
C SER A 346 -17.28 1.95 -10.35
N VAL A 347 -17.74 2.67 -9.32
CA VAL A 347 -17.84 2.15 -7.94
C VAL A 347 -18.57 0.81 -7.89
N VAL A 348 -19.65 0.64 -8.69
CA VAL A 348 -20.41 -0.61 -8.77
C VAL A 348 -19.54 -1.76 -9.29
N HIS A 349 -18.81 -1.54 -10.40
CA HIS A 349 -17.88 -2.55 -10.92
C HIS A 349 -16.72 -2.82 -9.95
N THR A 350 -16.23 -1.80 -9.24
CA THR A 350 -15.22 -2.00 -8.20
C THR A 350 -15.72 -2.92 -7.10
N ILE A 351 -16.96 -2.76 -6.64
CA ILE A 351 -17.55 -3.66 -5.63
C ILE A 351 -17.54 -5.11 -6.13
N GLU A 352 -17.88 -5.35 -7.40
CA GLU A 352 -17.81 -6.70 -7.99
C GLU A 352 -16.38 -7.22 -8.07
N ILE A 353 -15.41 -6.38 -8.46
CA ILE A 353 -13.97 -6.71 -8.47
C ILE A 353 -13.52 -7.14 -7.07
N LEU A 354 -13.83 -6.35 -6.04
CA LEU A 354 -13.45 -6.65 -4.66
C LEU A 354 -14.12 -7.94 -4.16
N LYS A 355 -15.38 -8.21 -4.53
CA LYS A 355 -16.06 -9.48 -4.23
C LYS A 355 -15.34 -10.67 -4.87
N GLY A 356 -14.86 -10.53 -6.10
CA GLY A 356 -14.06 -11.58 -6.77
C GLY A 356 -12.70 -11.83 -6.12
N LEU A 357 -12.10 -10.80 -5.52
CA LEU A 357 -10.80 -10.91 -4.84
C LEU A 357 -10.92 -11.34 -3.37
N ARG A 358 -12.12 -11.27 -2.79
CA ARG A 358 -12.41 -11.50 -1.36
C ARG A 358 -11.77 -12.77 -0.83
N ASP A 359 -12.04 -13.92 -1.44
CA ASP A 359 -11.58 -15.24 -0.96
C ASP A 359 -10.05 -15.32 -0.85
N ARG A 360 -9.33 -14.65 -1.76
CA ARG A 360 -7.86 -14.62 -1.77
C ARG A 360 -7.32 -13.79 -0.61
N TYR A 361 -7.90 -12.62 -0.36
CA TYR A 361 -7.50 -11.77 0.76
C TYR A 361 -7.88 -12.38 2.12
N GLU A 362 -9.07 -12.97 2.22
CA GLU A 362 -9.51 -13.72 3.40
C GLU A 362 -8.54 -14.86 3.73
N SER A 363 -8.18 -15.67 2.74
CA SER A 363 -7.22 -16.77 2.89
C SER A 363 -5.81 -16.28 3.23
N HIS A 364 -5.36 -15.21 2.57
CA HIS A 364 -4.02 -14.64 2.78
C HIS A 364 -3.86 -14.07 4.19
N HIS A 365 -4.86 -13.34 4.68
CA HIS A 365 -4.81 -12.66 5.98
C HIS A 365 -5.39 -13.47 7.13
N LYS A 366 -6.13 -14.54 6.84
CA LYS A 366 -6.88 -15.35 7.81
C LYS A 366 -7.96 -14.53 8.53
N VAL A 367 -8.74 -13.78 7.75
CA VAL A 367 -9.85 -12.94 8.21
C VAL A 367 -11.10 -13.23 7.36
N SER A 368 -12.28 -12.87 7.84
CA SER A 368 -13.52 -12.79 7.06
C SER A 368 -13.78 -11.34 6.70
N ILE A 369 -14.20 -11.03 5.48
CA ILE A 369 -14.48 -9.67 5.02
C ILE A 369 -15.98 -9.53 4.78
N THR A 370 -16.68 -8.65 5.50
CA THR A 370 -18.13 -8.46 5.29
C THR A 370 -18.47 -7.85 3.94
N ASP A 371 -19.68 -8.10 3.44
CA ASP A 371 -20.17 -7.44 2.22
C ASP A 371 -20.23 -5.91 2.41
N ASP A 372 -20.60 -5.45 3.61
CA ASP A 372 -20.62 -4.03 3.95
C ASP A 372 -19.22 -3.42 3.92
N ALA A 373 -18.18 -4.14 4.39
CA ALA A 373 -16.80 -3.70 4.26
C ALA A 373 -16.34 -3.55 2.80
N VAL A 374 -16.75 -4.47 1.92
CA VAL A 374 -16.43 -4.38 0.49
C VAL A 374 -17.07 -3.14 -0.14
N VAL A 375 -18.35 -2.88 0.16
CA VAL A 375 -19.06 -1.69 -0.33
C VAL A 375 -18.43 -0.42 0.24
N ALA A 376 -18.10 -0.42 1.53
CA ALA A 376 -17.43 0.69 2.20
C ALA A 376 -16.06 0.98 1.60
N ALA A 377 -15.24 -0.03 1.32
CA ALA A 377 -13.92 0.16 0.72
C ALA A 377 -14.01 0.86 -0.63
N ALA A 378 -14.93 0.45 -1.51
CA ALA A 378 -15.12 1.09 -2.82
C ALA A 378 -15.66 2.53 -2.70
N THR A 379 -16.72 2.73 -1.90
CA THR A 379 -17.41 4.02 -1.78
C THR A 379 -16.57 5.06 -1.04
N LEU A 380 -15.90 4.67 0.04
CA LEU A 380 -15.04 5.56 0.82
C LEU A 380 -13.74 5.87 0.07
N ALA A 381 -13.12 4.89 -0.61
CA ALA A 381 -11.94 5.18 -1.42
C ALA A 381 -12.27 6.17 -2.56
N ASP A 382 -13.39 6.00 -3.25
CA ASP A 382 -13.83 6.96 -4.28
C ASP A 382 -14.01 8.38 -3.73
N ARG A 383 -14.62 8.50 -2.56
CA ARG A 383 -14.99 9.79 -1.97
C ARG A 383 -13.82 10.53 -1.31
N TYR A 384 -12.91 9.80 -0.65
CA TYR A 384 -11.90 10.39 0.23
C TYR A 384 -10.47 10.32 -0.33
N ILE A 385 -10.17 9.40 -1.26
CA ILE A 385 -8.85 9.26 -1.90
C ILE A 385 -8.96 9.72 -3.36
N SER A 386 -8.51 10.95 -3.64
CA SER A 386 -8.65 11.59 -4.95
C SER A 386 -7.40 11.53 -5.85
N ASP A 387 -6.24 11.24 -5.27
CA ASP A 387 -4.95 11.19 -5.97
C ASP A 387 -4.64 9.81 -6.59
N ARG A 388 -5.49 8.81 -6.31
CA ARG A 388 -5.43 7.46 -6.86
C ARG A 388 -6.76 7.07 -7.51
N PHE A 389 -6.69 6.04 -8.35
CA PHE A 389 -7.83 5.56 -9.14
C PHE A 389 -8.32 4.20 -8.66
N LEU A 390 -9.61 3.94 -8.86
CA LEU A 390 -10.20 2.61 -8.67
C LEU A 390 -9.67 1.62 -9.74
N PRO A 391 -9.62 0.31 -9.43
CA PRO A 391 -9.98 -0.31 -8.15
C PRO A 391 -8.85 -0.31 -7.10
N ASP A 392 -7.61 0.05 -7.48
CA ASP A 392 -6.41 -0.07 -6.66
C ASP A 392 -6.55 0.52 -5.25
N LYS A 393 -6.99 1.78 -5.15
CA LYS A 393 -7.19 2.43 -3.84
C LYS A 393 -8.20 1.73 -2.92
N ALA A 394 -9.16 0.99 -3.47
CA ALA A 394 -10.14 0.25 -2.68
C ALA A 394 -9.61 -1.12 -2.27
N ILE A 395 -8.81 -1.76 -3.13
CA ILE A 395 -8.09 -2.99 -2.81
C ILE A 395 -7.10 -2.74 -1.68
N ASP A 396 -6.34 -1.64 -1.73
CA ASP A 396 -5.37 -1.21 -0.71
C ASP A 396 -6.03 -1.09 0.68
N LEU A 397 -7.23 -0.47 0.76
CA LEU A 397 -7.96 -0.37 2.03
C LEU A 397 -8.39 -1.74 2.60
N LEU A 398 -8.86 -2.67 1.76
CA LEU A 398 -9.20 -4.02 2.20
C LEU A 398 -7.97 -4.81 2.65
N ASP A 399 -6.87 -4.69 1.91
CA ASP A 399 -5.60 -5.36 2.21
C ASP A 399 -5.01 -4.85 3.54
N GLU A 400 -4.98 -3.53 3.73
CA GLU A 400 -4.51 -2.91 4.96
C GLU A 400 -5.40 -3.27 6.17
N ALA A 401 -6.72 -3.30 6.01
CA ALA A 401 -7.64 -3.75 7.05
C ALA A 401 -7.42 -5.21 7.46
N GLY A 402 -7.28 -6.11 6.47
CA GLY A 402 -6.98 -7.52 6.71
C GLY A 402 -5.62 -7.71 7.40
N SER A 403 -4.59 -7.02 6.90
CA SER A 403 -3.24 -7.03 7.48
C SER A 403 -3.23 -6.51 8.93
N ARG A 404 -3.96 -5.43 9.21
CA ARG A 404 -4.07 -4.83 10.55
C ARG A 404 -4.69 -5.79 11.56
N LEU A 405 -5.77 -6.47 11.21
CA LEU A 405 -6.39 -7.49 12.09
C LEU A 405 -5.44 -8.67 12.32
N ARG A 406 -4.77 -9.13 11.25
CA ARG A 406 -3.79 -10.20 11.35
C ARG A 406 -2.63 -9.84 12.29
N ILE A 407 -2.09 -8.63 12.18
CA ILE A 407 -1.01 -8.15 13.06
C ILE A 407 -1.51 -8.04 14.51
N ARG A 408 -2.70 -7.50 14.74
CA ARG A 408 -3.30 -7.44 16.09
C ARG A 408 -3.39 -8.83 16.72
N ARG A 409 -3.74 -9.87 15.94
CA ARG A 409 -3.74 -11.28 16.40
C ARG A 409 -2.37 -11.88 16.62
N MET A 410 -1.36 -11.47 15.85
CA MET A 410 0.00 -11.96 16.05
C MET A 410 0.72 -11.23 17.18
N THR A 411 0.14 -10.15 17.69
CA THR A 411 0.70 -9.37 18.80
C THR A 411 0.14 -9.89 20.12
N ALA A 412 1.02 -10.20 21.06
CA ALA A 412 0.60 -10.60 22.40
C ALA A 412 -0.24 -9.49 23.06
N PRO A 413 -1.35 -9.82 23.73
CA PRO A 413 -2.14 -8.85 24.48
C PRO A 413 -1.29 -8.02 25.46
N PRO A 414 -1.69 -6.77 25.77
CA PRO A 414 -0.98 -5.91 26.71
C PRO A 414 -0.69 -6.61 28.04
N GLU A 415 -1.62 -7.43 28.53
CA GLU A 415 -1.48 -8.22 29.75
C GLU A 415 -0.31 -9.22 29.69
N LEU A 416 -0.13 -9.93 28.57
CA LEU A 416 1.01 -10.85 28.39
C LEU A 416 2.34 -10.08 28.30
N ARG A 417 2.30 -8.87 27.74
CA ARG A 417 3.47 -7.99 27.64
C ARG A 417 3.87 -7.42 29.01
N GLU A 418 2.90 -7.01 29.83
CA GLU A 418 3.15 -6.60 31.22
C GLU A 418 3.75 -7.74 32.06
N MET A 419 3.35 -8.99 31.80
CA MET A 419 3.95 -10.15 32.45
C MET A 419 5.41 -10.35 32.02
N ASP A 420 5.72 -10.14 30.73
CA ASP A 420 7.10 -10.16 30.23
C ASP A 420 7.97 -9.09 30.90
N ASP A 421 7.44 -7.87 31.06
CA ASP A 421 8.14 -6.78 31.74
C ASP A 421 8.39 -7.11 33.22
N LYS A 422 7.38 -7.65 33.93
CA LYS A 422 7.53 -8.11 35.32
C LYS A 422 8.56 -9.24 35.47
N ILE A 423 8.59 -10.19 34.53
CA ILE A 423 9.58 -11.29 34.51
C ILE A 423 10.99 -10.72 34.28
N ALA A 424 11.13 -9.74 33.37
CA ALA A 424 12.41 -9.09 33.10
C ALA A 424 12.92 -8.30 34.33
N GLU A 425 12.03 -7.61 35.04
CA GLU A 425 12.36 -6.89 36.27
C GLU A 425 12.83 -7.85 37.37
N VAL A 426 12.07 -8.91 37.65
CA VAL A 426 12.44 -9.94 38.65
C VAL A 426 13.76 -10.63 38.27
N ARG A 427 14.02 -10.85 36.98
CA ARG A 427 15.32 -11.40 36.52
C ARG A 427 16.48 -10.47 36.86
N LYS A 428 16.31 -9.18 36.61
CA LYS A 428 17.32 -8.16 36.89
C LYS A 428 17.58 -8.04 38.39
N GLU A 429 16.52 -8.02 39.21
CA GLU A 429 16.63 -8.02 40.67
C GLU A 429 17.36 -9.28 41.17
N LYS A 430 17.04 -10.44 40.60
CA LYS A 430 17.68 -11.71 40.95
C LYS A 430 19.17 -11.69 40.61
N GLU A 431 19.54 -11.21 39.43
CA GLU A 431 20.94 -11.10 39.01
C GLU A 431 21.72 -10.14 39.92
N SER A 432 21.12 -9.00 40.26
CA SER A 432 21.72 -8.07 41.23
C SER A 432 21.87 -8.67 42.63
N ALA A 433 20.94 -9.52 43.07
CA ALA A 433 21.04 -10.22 44.36
C ALA A 433 22.15 -11.29 44.35
N ILE A 434 22.35 -11.98 43.23
CA ILE A 434 23.46 -12.92 43.03
C ILE A 434 24.80 -12.19 43.08
N ASP A 435 24.92 -11.06 42.36
CA ASP A 435 26.13 -10.22 42.35
C ASP A 435 26.44 -9.65 43.75
N GLY A 436 25.40 -9.28 44.49
CA GLY A 436 25.48 -8.84 45.89
C GLY A 436 25.71 -9.96 46.91
N GLN A 437 25.82 -11.23 46.48
CA GLN A 437 25.95 -12.42 47.32
C GLN A 437 24.79 -12.65 48.32
N ASP A 438 23.63 -12.05 48.07
CA ASP A 438 22.40 -12.29 48.84
C ASP A 438 21.66 -13.50 48.26
N PHE A 439 22.12 -14.69 48.65
CA PHE A 439 21.60 -15.96 48.14
C PHE A 439 20.16 -16.26 48.57
N GLU A 440 19.71 -15.70 49.70
CA GLU A 440 18.36 -15.91 50.21
C GLU A 440 17.34 -15.09 49.39
N LEU A 441 17.66 -13.82 49.14
CA LEU A 441 16.88 -12.97 48.25
C LEU A 441 16.86 -13.52 46.81
N ALA A 442 18.00 -13.97 46.28
CA ALA A 442 18.08 -14.57 44.95
C ALA A 442 17.22 -15.84 44.82
N ALA A 443 17.14 -16.68 45.87
CA ALA A 443 16.28 -17.85 45.89
C ALA A 443 14.79 -17.48 45.84
N SER A 444 14.37 -16.47 46.61
CA SER A 444 12.98 -15.98 46.61
C SER A 444 12.57 -15.40 45.26
N LEU A 445 13.46 -14.63 44.61
CA LEU A 445 13.23 -14.03 43.29
C LEU A 445 13.20 -15.07 42.18
N ARG A 446 13.99 -16.15 42.30
CA ARG A 446 13.93 -17.30 41.38
C ARG A 446 12.57 -18.00 41.45
N ASP A 447 12.02 -18.18 42.65
CA ASP A 447 10.73 -18.83 42.83
C ASP A 447 9.59 -17.94 42.32
N LYS A 448 9.68 -16.62 42.52
CA LYS A 448 8.78 -15.61 41.94
C LYS A 448 8.84 -15.57 40.41
N GLU A 449 10.05 -15.63 39.81
CA GLU A 449 10.23 -15.75 38.36
C GLU A 449 9.52 -17.00 37.82
N LYS A 450 9.69 -18.14 38.49
CA LYS A 450 9.07 -19.41 38.09
C LYS A 450 7.54 -19.36 38.16
N GLN A 451 6.99 -18.72 39.19
CA GLN A 451 5.54 -18.49 39.30
C GLN A 451 5.02 -17.63 38.14
N LEU A 452 5.65 -16.47 37.89
CA LEU A 452 5.26 -15.58 36.79
C LEU A 452 5.37 -16.25 35.41
N MET A 453 6.41 -17.07 35.19
CA MET A 453 6.56 -17.85 33.96
C MET A 453 5.46 -18.91 33.78
N THR A 454 4.99 -19.51 34.88
CA THR A 454 3.91 -20.50 34.85
C THR A 454 2.58 -19.83 34.51
N GLU A 455 2.27 -18.73 35.21
CA GLU A 455 1.06 -17.93 34.98
C GLU A 455 1.02 -17.37 33.54
N LYS A 456 2.16 -16.90 33.02
CA LYS A 456 2.29 -16.48 31.62
C LYS A 456 1.99 -17.65 30.67
N SER A 457 2.55 -18.83 30.92
CA SER A 457 2.33 -20.00 30.05
C SER A 457 0.87 -20.46 30.02
N GLU A 458 0.18 -20.38 31.15
CA GLU A 458 -1.25 -20.70 31.25
C GLU A 458 -2.09 -19.68 30.47
N ARG A 459 -1.84 -18.38 30.66
CA ARG A 459 -2.52 -17.33 29.90
C ARG A 459 -2.22 -17.42 28.40
N GLU A 460 -0.98 -17.66 28.01
CA GLU A 460 -0.60 -17.81 26.60
C GLU A 460 -1.27 -19.02 25.94
N LYS A 461 -1.43 -20.14 26.66
CA LYS A 461 -2.20 -21.29 26.19
C LYS A 461 -3.68 -20.98 26.05
N SER A 462 -4.27 -20.28 27.03
CA SER A 462 -5.68 -19.88 26.98
C SER A 462 -5.97 -18.93 25.82
N TRP A 463 -5.05 -18.00 25.56
CA TRP A 463 -5.12 -17.07 24.44
C TRP A 463 -5.03 -17.81 23.10
N LYS A 464 -4.02 -18.68 22.93
CA LYS A 464 -3.88 -19.50 21.71
C LYS A 464 -5.09 -20.40 21.48
N ALA A 465 -5.68 -20.96 22.54
CA ALA A 465 -6.83 -21.83 22.44
C ALA A 465 -8.14 -21.07 22.16
N GLY A 466 -8.31 -19.86 22.69
CA GLY A 466 -9.51 -19.04 22.50
C GLY A 466 -9.57 -18.27 21.17
N ASP A 467 -8.42 -17.85 20.63
CA ASP A 467 -8.35 -17.06 19.38
C ASP A 467 -8.33 -17.90 18.09
N LEU A 468 -8.15 -19.23 18.18
CA LEU A 468 -8.16 -20.11 17.01
C LEU A 468 -9.56 -20.29 16.41
N ASP A 469 -10.63 -20.12 17.19
CA ASP A 469 -12.01 -20.40 16.76
C ASP A 469 -12.85 -19.15 16.40
N VAL A 470 -12.42 -17.95 16.80
CA VAL A 470 -13.12 -16.71 16.37
C VAL A 470 -12.47 -16.25 15.07
N VAL A 471 -13.20 -16.15 13.97
CA VAL A 471 -12.68 -15.54 12.74
C VAL A 471 -12.69 -14.02 12.93
N ALA A 472 -11.56 -13.35 12.72
CA ALA A 472 -11.53 -11.88 12.78
C ALA A 472 -12.26 -11.34 11.55
N GLU A 473 -13.19 -10.42 11.79
CA GLU A 473 -14.06 -9.89 10.76
C GLU A 473 -13.63 -8.46 10.40
N VAL A 474 -13.43 -8.21 9.11
CA VAL A 474 -13.29 -6.88 8.53
C VAL A 474 -14.69 -6.35 8.27
N ASP A 475 -15.09 -5.38 9.07
CA ASP A 475 -16.34 -4.64 8.95
C ASP A 475 -16.12 -3.25 8.32
N GLU A 476 -17.22 -2.56 8.06
CA GLU A 476 -17.20 -1.19 7.54
C GLU A 476 -16.47 -0.21 8.47
N GLU A 477 -16.59 -0.38 9.80
CA GLU A 477 -15.96 0.51 10.77
C GLU A 477 -14.43 0.42 10.71
N LEU A 478 -13.90 -0.79 10.56
CA LEU A 478 -12.47 -1.00 10.39
C LEU A 478 -11.95 -0.36 9.11
N ILE A 479 -12.68 -0.45 8.00
CA ILE A 479 -12.32 0.21 6.74
C ILE A 479 -12.26 1.74 6.93
N ALA A 480 -13.24 2.32 7.61
CA ALA A 480 -13.24 3.74 7.94
C ALA A 480 -12.06 4.12 8.85
N GLN A 481 -11.73 3.29 9.85
CA GLN A 481 -10.56 3.51 10.73
C GLN A 481 -9.23 3.46 9.95
N VAL A 482 -9.08 2.49 9.04
CA VAL A 482 -7.89 2.34 8.20
C VAL A 482 -7.74 3.55 7.28
N LEU A 483 -8.81 3.91 6.56
CA LEU A 483 -8.82 5.11 5.72
C LEU A 483 -8.46 6.36 6.54
N SER A 484 -9.00 6.49 7.75
CA SER A 484 -8.74 7.63 8.62
C SER A 484 -7.28 7.70 9.08
N THR A 485 -6.67 6.55 9.36
CA THR A 485 -5.25 6.46 9.74
C THR A 485 -4.35 6.78 8.54
N ALA A 486 -4.66 6.22 7.37
CA ALA A 486 -3.87 6.39 6.15
C ALA A 486 -3.89 7.82 5.62
N THR A 487 -5.06 8.47 5.69
CA THR A 487 -5.25 9.82 5.13
C THR A 487 -5.18 10.93 6.17
N GLY A 488 -5.22 10.60 7.46
CA GLY A 488 -5.42 11.57 8.55
C GLY A 488 -6.82 12.20 8.56
N ILE A 489 -7.73 11.76 7.68
CA ILE A 489 -9.07 12.32 7.55
C ILE A 489 -9.99 11.55 8.49
N PRO A 490 -10.66 12.19 9.45
CA PRO A 490 -11.70 11.53 10.22
C PRO A 490 -12.87 11.11 9.32
N VAL A 491 -12.98 9.81 9.03
CA VAL A 491 -14.10 9.23 8.28
C VAL A 491 -15.20 8.93 9.28
N PHE A 492 -15.81 9.98 9.81
CA PHE A 492 -17.06 9.81 10.52
C PHE A 492 -18.15 9.63 9.46
N LYS A 493 -18.89 8.52 9.52
CA LYS A 493 -20.19 8.48 8.87
C LYS A 493 -20.97 9.75 9.26
N LEU A 494 -21.88 10.18 8.38
CA LEU A 494 -23.12 10.85 8.78
C LEU A 494 -23.94 9.86 9.63
N THR A 495 -23.39 9.48 10.78
CA THR A 495 -24.08 8.75 11.82
C THR A 495 -25.01 9.73 12.52
N GLU A 496 -25.98 9.22 13.27
CA GLU A 496 -26.70 10.02 14.26
C GLU A 496 -25.74 10.85 15.12
N ALA A 497 -24.49 10.39 15.33
CA ALA A 497 -23.44 11.12 16.02
C ALA A 497 -22.95 12.38 15.27
N GLU A 498 -22.74 12.38 13.95
CA GLU A 498 -22.36 13.60 13.21
C GLU A 498 -23.51 14.60 13.21
N THR A 499 -24.74 14.13 12.97
CA THR A 499 -25.94 15.00 13.03
C THR A 499 -26.11 15.59 14.43
N SER A 500 -25.96 14.78 15.48
CA SER A 500 -26.00 15.23 16.87
C SER A 500 -24.87 16.21 17.20
N ARG A 501 -23.68 16.01 16.65
CA ARG A 501 -22.53 16.91 16.81
C ARG A 501 -22.81 18.25 16.14
N LEU A 502 -23.33 18.25 14.91
CA LEU A 502 -23.69 19.46 14.16
C LEU A 502 -24.85 20.24 14.81
N ILE A 503 -25.75 19.57 15.53
CA ILE A 503 -26.80 20.23 16.32
C ILE A 503 -26.20 21.05 17.48
N ARG A 504 -25.10 20.58 18.08
CA ARG A 504 -24.39 21.26 19.17
C ARG A 504 -23.26 22.17 18.67
N MET A 505 -23.25 22.50 17.39
CA MET A 505 -22.17 23.26 16.77
C MET A 505 -22.01 24.65 17.37
N GLU A 506 -23.11 25.36 17.59
CA GLU A 506 -23.11 26.67 18.21
C GLU A 506 -22.45 26.62 19.60
N ASP A 507 -22.86 25.69 20.46
CA ASP A 507 -22.34 25.52 21.81
C ASP A 507 -20.82 25.22 21.80
N GLU A 508 -20.37 24.33 20.91
CA GLU A 508 -18.96 23.97 20.79
C GLU A 508 -18.09 25.12 20.27
N LEU A 509 -18.60 25.90 19.31
CA LEU A 509 -17.90 27.09 18.82
C LEU A 509 -17.81 28.18 19.91
N HIS A 510 -18.87 28.35 20.70
CA HIS A 510 -18.92 29.32 21.80
C HIS A 510 -18.00 29.01 22.98
N LYS A 511 -17.51 27.77 23.12
CA LYS A 511 -16.47 27.45 24.12
C LYS A 511 -15.17 28.23 23.89
N ARG A 512 -14.92 28.68 22.66
CA ARG A 512 -13.68 29.35 22.26
C ARG A 512 -13.90 30.72 21.66
N VAL A 513 -15.04 30.96 21.01
CA VAL A 513 -15.40 32.25 20.43
C VAL A 513 -16.43 32.94 21.32
N ILE A 514 -16.04 34.07 21.91
CA ILE A 514 -16.88 34.89 22.79
C ILE A 514 -17.62 35.93 21.95
N GLY A 515 -18.91 36.14 22.24
CA GLY A 515 -19.80 37.03 21.50
C GLY A 515 -20.18 36.49 20.12
N GLN A 516 -20.56 37.39 19.20
CA GLN A 516 -20.85 37.06 17.79
C GLN A 516 -21.94 35.99 17.59
N GLU A 517 -22.94 35.96 18.47
CA GLU A 517 -24.04 34.98 18.49
C GLU A 517 -24.72 34.85 17.11
N GLN A 518 -25.03 35.98 16.45
CA GLN A 518 -25.69 35.94 15.15
C GLN A 518 -24.77 35.36 14.05
N ALA A 519 -23.46 35.61 14.12
CA ALA A 519 -22.49 35.10 13.16
C ALA A 519 -22.34 33.57 13.28
N ILE A 520 -22.17 33.08 14.51
CA ILE A 520 -22.02 31.64 14.80
C ILE A 520 -23.30 30.88 14.43
N LYS A 521 -24.47 31.43 14.77
CA LYS A 521 -25.75 30.85 14.38
C LYS A 521 -25.95 30.78 12.87
N ALA A 522 -25.66 31.87 12.15
CA ALA A 522 -25.79 31.90 10.70
C ALA A 522 -24.85 30.90 10.01
N LEU A 523 -23.59 30.84 10.46
CA LEU A 523 -22.60 29.88 9.96
C LEU A 523 -23.03 28.43 10.22
N SER A 524 -23.45 28.12 11.45
CA SER A 524 -23.86 26.77 11.85
C SER A 524 -25.07 26.30 11.07
N GLN A 525 -26.07 27.17 10.84
CA GLN A 525 -27.21 26.87 9.99
C GLN A 525 -26.80 26.60 8.54
N ALA A 526 -25.91 27.40 7.97
CA ALA A 526 -25.47 27.21 6.60
C ALA A 526 -24.69 25.91 6.40
N ILE A 527 -23.82 25.55 7.34
CA ILE A 527 -23.06 24.29 7.30
C ILE A 527 -23.99 23.09 7.48
N ARG A 528 -24.97 23.15 8.38
CA ARG A 528 -25.99 22.10 8.52
C ARG A 528 -26.79 21.88 7.24
N ARG A 529 -27.18 22.94 6.52
CA ARG A 529 -27.87 22.81 5.22
C ARG A 529 -27.00 22.07 4.21
N THR A 530 -25.72 22.40 4.12
CA THR A 530 -24.80 21.71 3.20
C THR A 530 -24.59 20.25 3.57
N ARG A 531 -24.41 19.94 4.86
CA ARG A 531 -24.17 18.59 5.36
C ARG A 531 -25.40 17.68 5.31
N ALA A 532 -26.60 18.24 5.34
CA ALA A 532 -27.86 17.51 5.16
C ALA A 532 -28.12 17.05 3.71
N GLY A 533 -27.16 17.23 2.78
CA GLY A 533 -27.30 16.80 1.39
C GLY A 533 -28.20 17.70 0.54
N LEU A 534 -28.56 18.88 1.03
CA LEU A 534 -29.39 19.86 0.31
C LEU A 534 -28.59 20.73 -0.68
N LYS A 535 -27.28 20.46 -0.83
CA LYS A 535 -26.36 21.17 -1.73
C LYS A 535 -25.79 20.22 -2.78
N ASP A 536 -25.44 20.77 -3.94
CA ASP A 536 -24.75 20.03 -5.00
C ASP A 536 -23.43 19.42 -4.47
N PRO A 537 -23.25 18.08 -4.52
CA PRO A 537 -22.05 17.39 -4.05
C PRO A 537 -20.80 17.72 -4.88
N ARG A 538 -20.95 18.40 -6.03
CA ARG A 538 -19.81 18.87 -6.83
C ARG A 538 -19.20 20.16 -6.29
N ARG A 539 -19.87 20.90 -5.41
CA ARG A 539 -19.39 22.18 -4.89
C ARG A 539 -18.64 22.00 -3.57
N PRO A 540 -17.82 23.00 -3.14
CA PRO A 540 -17.21 22.97 -1.81
C PRO A 540 -18.25 22.82 -0.69
N GLY A 541 -17.84 22.19 0.42
CA GLY A 541 -18.65 21.90 1.60
C GLY A 541 -19.16 23.15 2.33
N GLY A 542 -18.69 24.34 1.97
CA GLY A 542 -19.24 25.63 2.35
C GLY A 542 -18.46 26.76 1.69
N SER A 543 -19.13 27.85 1.33
CA SER A 543 -18.49 29.09 0.87
C SER A 543 -19.07 30.31 1.60
N PHE A 544 -18.23 31.03 2.34
CA PHE A 544 -18.67 32.10 3.23
C PHE A 544 -17.83 33.37 3.06
N ILE A 545 -18.48 34.53 3.20
CA ILE A 545 -17.79 35.81 3.38
C ILE A 545 -17.95 36.24 4.83
N PHE A 546 -16.84 36.48 5.53
CA PHE A 546 -16.78 37.00 6.89
C PHE A 546 -16.51 38.50 6.84
N ALA A 547 -17.55 39.29 7.04
CA ALA A 547 -17.49 40.75 6.98
C ALA A 547 -17.54 41.36 8.39
N GLY A 548 -16.58 42.23 8.72
CA GLY A 548 -16.52 42.87 10.03
C GLY A 548 -15.19 43.60 10.25
N PRO A 549 -15.08 44.47 11.26
CA PRO A 549 -13.80 45.15 11.56
C PRO A 549 -12.67 44.17 11.88
N SER A 550 -11.42 44.62 11.81
CA SER A 550 -10.28 43.82 12.28
C SER A 550 -10.37 43.57 13.78
N GLY A 551 -9.96 42.39 14.23
CA GLY A 551 -9.91 42.03 15.67
C GLY A 551 -11.20 41.49 16.29
N VAL A 552 -12.29 41.37 15.52
CA VAL A 552 -13.60 40.87 16.03
C VAL A 552 -13.75 39.34 16.04
N GLY A 553 -12.68 38.59 15.76
CA GLY A 553 -12.68 37.12 15.85
C GLY A 553 -12.92 36.34 14.54
N LYS A 554 -12.91 36.98 13.36
CA LYS A 554 -13.10 36.31 12.04
C LYS A 554 -12.15 35.11 11.83
N THR A 555 -10.86 35.32 12.06
CA THR A 555 -9.81 34.28 11.92
C THR A 555 -9.92 33.21 13.00
N GLU A 556 -10.28 33.59 14.23
CA GLU A 556 -10.42 32.63 15.34
C GLU A 556 -11.65 31.73 15.15
N LEU A 557 -12.76 32.25 14.61
CA LEU A 557 -13.90 31.42 14.24
C LEU A 557 -13.53 30.42 13.15
N SER A 558 -12.72 30.83 12.17
CA SER A 558 -12.24 29.94 11.10
C SER A 558 -11.35 28.81 11.64
N ARG A 559 -10.46 29.12 12.57
CA ARG A 559 -9.60 28.14 13.27
C ARG A 559 -10.42 27.17 14.12
N THR A 560 -11.37 27.70 14.89
CA THR A 560 -12.26 26.89 15.75
C THR A 560 -13.16 26.00 14.90
N LEU A 561 -13.60 26.50 13.75
CA LEU A 561 -14.36 25.72 12.78
C LEU A 561 -13.56 24.55 12.20
N ALA A 562 -12.29 24.77 11.85
CA ALA A 562 -11.39 23.72 11.39
C ALA A 562 -11.22 22.61 12.45
N GLN A 563 -10.96 22.99 13.70
CA GLN A 563 -10.87 22.07 14.82
C GLN A 563 -12.20 21.31 15.05
N PHE A 564 -13.33 21.99 14.98
CA PHE A 564 -14.64 21.39 15.22
C PHE A 564 -15.03 20.40 14.11
N LEU A 565 -14.79 20.72 12.84
CA LEU A 565 -15.22 19.88 11.72
C LEU A 565 -14.22 18.79 11.36
N PHE A 566 -12.93 19.08 11.44
CA PHE A 566 -11.87 18.18 10.97
C PHE A 566 -11.03 17.60 12.12
N GLY A 567 -11.27 18.01 13.37
CA GLY A 567 -10.54 17.51 14.53
C GLY A 567 -9.13 18.07 14.68
N ASP A 568 -8.69 18.93 13.76
CA ASP A 568 -7.35 19.51 13.70
C ASP A 568 -7.43 21.01 13.35
N ALA A 569 -6.85 21.85 14.21
CA ALA A 569 -6.74 23.29 13.98
C ALA A 569 -5.78 23.61 12.82
N ASP A 570 -4.82 22.73 12.52
CA ASP A 570 -3.89 22.87 11.39
C ASP A 570 -4.56 22.51 10.04
N ALA A 571 -5.81 22.03 10.05
CA ALA A 571 -6.63 21.93 8.85
C ALA A 571 -7.06 23.32 8.31
N LEU A 572 -6.69 24.42 8.98
CA LEU A 572 -6.84 25.78 8.47
C LEU A 572 -5.70 26.13 7.50
N ILE A 573 -6.02 26.27 6.23
CA ILE A 573 -5.13 26.83 5.21
C ILE A 573 -5.40 28.34 5.13
N GLN A 574 -4.56 29.14 5.79
CA GLN A 574 -4.66 30.60 5.74
C GLN A 574 -3.79 31.19 4.63
N LEU A 575 -4.35 32.15 3.90
CA LEU A 575 -3.71 32.89 2.82
C LEU A 575 -4.07 34.37 2.95
N ASP A 576 -3.07 35.23 3.09
CA ASP A 576 -3.25 36.69 3.10
C ASP A 576 -3.32 37.22 1.66
N MET A 577 -4.46 37.76 1.25
CA MET A 577 -4.66 38.26 -0.11
C MET A 577 -3.90 39.55 -0.42
N SER A 578 -3.37 40.24 0.59
CA SER A 578 -2.44 41.35 0.39
C SER A 578 -1.13 40.92 -0.27
N GLU A 579 -0.69 39.66 -0.08
CA GLU A 579 0.49 39.11 -0.77
C GLU A 579 0.22 38.82 -2.26
N TYR A 580 -1.05 38.71 -2.65
CA TYR A 580 -1.49 38.35 -3.99
C TYR A 580 -2.17 39.50 -4.73
N SER A 581 -1.84 40.75 -4.38
CA SER A 581 -2.34 41.95 -5.06
C SER A 581 -1.77 42.13 -6.46
N GLU A 582 -0.61 41.55 -6.75
CA GLU A 582 0.06 41.65 -8.04
C GLU A 582 -0.17 40.42 -8.93
N LYS A 583 -0.22 40.63 -10.24
CA LYS A 583 -0.47 39.55 -11.22
C LYS A 583 0.53 38.40 -11.13
N HIS A 584 1.79 38.70 -10.83
CA HIS A 584 2.86 37.72 -10.79
C HIS A 584 2.81 36.84 -9.52
N THR A 585 2.40 37.39 -8.37
CA THR A 585 2.17 36.61 -7.15
C THR A 585 0.86 35.84 -7.20
N ALA A 586 -0.20 36.43 -7.75
CA ALA A 586 -1.49 35.78 -7.99
C ALA A 586 -1.36 34.47 -8.80
N SER A 587 -0.48 34.46 -9.81
CA SER A 587 -0.23 33.26 -10.62
C SER A 587 0.39 32.11 -9.80
N ARG A 588 1.18 32.40 -8.74
CA ARG A 588 1.77 31.36 -7.88
C ARG A 588 0.76 30.65 -6.99
N LEU A 589 -0.41 31.26 -6.75
CA LEU A 589 -1.44 30.70 -5.88
C LEU A 589 -2.01 29.39 -6.43
N PHE A 590 -2.28 29.35 -7.75
CA PHE A 590 -2.88 28.21 -8.45
C PHE A 590 -1.91 27.48 -9.38
N GLY A 591 -0.74 28.07 -9.66
CA GLY A 591 0.31 27.52 -10.51
C GLY A 591 0.62 28.47 -11.68
N ALA A 592 1.91 28.75 -11.90
CA ALA A 592 2.33 29.62 -12.98
C ALA A 592 2.15 28.90 -14.33
N PRO A 593 1.69 29.57 -15.41
CA PRO A 593 1.57 28.94 -16.73
C PRO A 593 2.94 28.59 -17.36
N PRO A 594 2.98 27.70 -18.37
CA PRO A 594 4.22 27.31 -19.05
C PRO A 594 5.02 28.53 -19.53
N GLY A 595 6.30 28.59 -19.17
CA GLY A 595 7.23 29.68 -19.54
C GLY A 595 7.43 30.77 -18.49
N TYR A 596 6.79 30.67 -17.31
CA TYR A 596 7.02 31.56 -16.16
C TYR A 596 7.85 30.87 -15.07
N VAL A 597 8.62 31.66 -14.29
CA VAL A 597 9.40 31.16 -13.15
C VAL A 597 8.44 30.57 -12.11
N GLY A 598 8.67 29.33 -11.70
CA GLY A 598 7.78 28.58 -10.81
C GLY A 598 6.75 27.70 -11.52
N TYR A 599 6.86 27.47 -12.84
CA TYR A 599 6.03 26.48 -13.57
C TYR A 599 6.21 25.05 -13.04
N ASP A 600 7.45 24.70 -12.68
CA ASP A 600 7.78 23.38 -12.11
C ASP A 600 7.33 23.24 -10.65
N GLU A 601 7.01 24.35 -9.98
CA GLU A 601 6.44 24.37 -8.63
C GLU A 601 4.90 24.42 -8.74
N GLY A 602 4.21 23.40 -8.22
CA GLY A 602 2.74 23.42 -8.16
C GLY A 602 2.21 24.66 -7.41
N GLY A 603 0.96 25.05 -7.67
CA GLY A 603 0.38 26.22 -7.01
C GLY A 603 0.34 26.08 -5.49
N GLN A 604 0.58 27.18 -4.77
CA GLN A 604 0.65 27.15 -3.29
C GLN A 604 -0.64 26.66 -2.64
N LEU A 605 -1.80 27.06 -3.16
CA LEU A 605 -3.10 26.60 -2.65
C LEU A 605 -3.40 25.18 -3.15
N THR A 606 -3.19 24.93 -4.44
CA THR A 606 -3.50 23.63 -5.06
C THR A 606 -2.69 22.50 -4.43
N GLU A 607 -1.42 22.72 -4.09
CA GLU A 607 -0.60 21.74 -3.35
C GLU A 607 -1.08 21.53 -1.91
N LYS A 608 -1.39 22.60 -1.18
CA LYS A 608 -1.88 22.48 0.21
C LYS A 608 -3.23 21.75 0.27
N VAL A 609 -4.16 22.06 -0.63
CA VAL A 609 -5.46 21.39 -0.71
C VAL A 609 -5.32 19.96 -1.23
N ARG A 610 -4.44 19.68 -2.19
CA ARG A 610 -4.19 18.30 -2.62
C ARG A 610 -3.67 17.43 -1.47
N ARG A 611 -2.80 17.97 -0.61
CA ARG A 611 -2.29 17.26 0.58
C ARG A 611 -3.32 17.19 1.72
N ARG A 612 -4.21 18.18 1.82
CA ARG A 612 -5.26 18.28 2.85
C ARG A 612 -6.60 18.71 2.23
N PRO A 613 -7.32 17.78 1.55
CA PRO A 613 -8.57 18.10 0.86
C PRO A 613 -9.72 18.41 1.83
N PHE A 614 -9.58 18.00 3.10
CA PHE A 614 -10.49 18.34 4.21
C PHE A 614 -9.88 19.48 5.01
N SER A 615 -10.20 20.70 4.61
CA SER A 615 -9.60 21.90 5.18
C SER A 615 -10.55 23.07 5.16
N VAL A 616 -10.32 24.02 6.06
CA VAL A 616 -10.88 25.36 5.96
C VAL A 616 -9.87 26.21 5.20
N VAL A 617 -10.23 26.70 4.02
CA VAL A 617 -9.39 27.61 3.23
C VAL A 617 -9.82 29.04 3.53
N LEU A 618 -8.97 29.78 4.24
CA LEU A 618 -9.21 31.16 4.64
C LEU A 618 -8.43 32.11 3.73
N PHE A 619 -9.15 32.88 2.92
CA PHE A 619 -8.65 34.02 2.16
C PHE A 619 -8.85 35.29 2.98
N ASP A 620 -7.80 35.77 3.63
CA ASP A 620 -7.84 36.97 4.47
C ASP A 620 -7.76 38.22 3.59
N GLU A 621 -8.56 39.25 3.91
CA GLU A 621 -8.63 40.53 3.19
C GLU A 621 -8.88 40.40 1.67
N ILE A 622 -9.91 39.63 1.27
CA ILE A 622 -10.19 39.30 -0.13
C ILE A 622 -10.33 40.52 -1.05
N GLU A 623 -10.70 41.69 -0.52
CA GLU A 623 -10.75 42.94 -1.28
C GLU A 623 -9.37 43.41 -1.81
N LYS A 624 -8.27 42.91 -1.26
CA LYS A 624 -6.89 43.26 -1.68
C LYS A 624 -6.36 42.36 -2.80
N ALA A 625 -7.04 41.26 -3.09
CA ALA A 625 -6.61 40.27 -4.07
C ALA A 625 -6.60 40.84 -5.50
N HIS A 626 -5.67 40.35 -6.33
CA HIS A 626 -5.69 40.66 -7.77
C HIS A 626 -6.96 40.08 -8.44
N PRO A 627 -7.58 40.80 -9.40
CA PRO A 627 -8.80 40.35 -10.09
C PRO A 627 -8.73 38.94 -10.72
N ASP A 628 -7.56 38.51 -11.18
CA ASP A 628 -7.38 37.18 -11.82
C ASP A 628 -7.66 36.01 -10.85
N ILE A 629 -7.53 36.22 -9.53
CA ILE A 629 -7.78 35.19 -8.52
C ILE A 629 -9.26 34.80 -8.48
N PHE A 630 -10.16 35.77 -8.70
CA PHE A 630 -11.60 35.54 -8.65
C PHE A 630 -12.09 34.60 -9.75
N ASN A 631 -11.42 34.55 -10.91
CA ASN A 631 -11.78 33.63 -11.98
C ASN A 631 -11.51 32.17 -11.57
N SER A 632 -10.34 31.90 -11.00
CA SER A 632 -9.99 30.59 -10.47
C SER A 632 -10.86 30.21 -9.26
N LEU A 633 -11.15 31.17 -8.37
CA LEU A 633 -12.08 30.94 -7.25
C LEU A 633 -13.50 30.64 -7.74
N LEU A 634 -13.96 31.29 -8.81
CA LEU A 634 -15.28 31.00 -9.38
C LEU A 634 -15.36 29.53 -9.83
N GLN A 635 -14.34 29.04 -10.54
CA GLN A 635 -14.26 27.63 -10.93
C GLN A 635 -14.29 26.71 -9.70
N VAL A 636 -13.53 27.02 -8.65
CA VAL A 636 -13.54 26.26 -7.40
C VAL A 636 -14.93 26.26 -6.75
N LEU A 637 -15.60 27.42 -6.70
CA LEU A 637 -16.91 27.57 -6.08
C LEU A 637 -18.06 26.91 -6.88
N GLU A 638 -17.86 26.71 -8.19
CA GLU A 638 -18.83 26.08 -9.11
C GLU A 638 -18.63 24.58 -9.26
N GLU A 639 -17.40 24.15 -9.52
CA GLU A 639 -17.07 22.77 -9.88
C GLU A 639 -16.45 21.98 -8.73
N GLY A 640 -16.10 22.67 -7.62
CA GLY A 640 -15.38 22.08 -6.50
C GLY A 640 -14.06 21.46 -6.92
N ARG A 641 -13.50 21.88 -8.05
CA ARG A 641 -12.27 21.33 -8.63
C ARG A 641 -11.51 22.44 -9.32
N LEU A 642 -10.19 22.31 -9.33
CA LEU A 642 -9.31 23.19 -10.07
C LEU A 642 -8.21 22.37 -10.72
N THR A 643 -7.89 22.69 -11.97
CA THR A 643 -6.73 22.08 -12.63
C THR A 643 -5.55 23.02 -12.46
N ASP A 644 -4.46 22.53 -11.87
CA ASP A 644 -3.23 23.31 -11.74
C ASP A 644 -2.51 23.47 -13.09
N ALA A 645 -1.46 24.29 -13.12
CA ALA A 645 -0.69 24.53 -14.34
C ALA A 645 0.04 23.29 -14.89
N GLN A 646 0.17 22.22 -14.09
CA GLN A 646 0.77 20.94 -14.50
C GLN A 646 -0.29 19.95 -15.01
N GLY A 647 -1.56 20.36 -15.08
CA GLY A 647 -2.67 19.52 -15.53
C GLY A 647 -3.21 18.60 -14.44
N ARG A 648 -2.78 18.74 -13.18
CA ARG A 648 -3.31 17.93 -12.07
C ARG A 648 -4.63 18.51 -11.58
N GLN A 649 -5.62 17.66 -11.41
CA GLN A 649 -6.91 18.06 -10.87
C GLN A 649 -6.88 18.00 -9.33
N VAL A 650 -7.19 19.12 -8.68
CA VAL A 650 -7.31 19.25 -7.22
C VAL A 650 -8.77 19.35 -6.83
N ASP A 651 -9.20 18.56 -5.86
CA ASP A 651 -10.58 18.50 -5.38
C ASP A 651 -10.78 19.38 -4.15
N PHE A 652 -11.74 20.31 -4.24
CA PHE A 652 -12.15 21.27 -3.22
C PHE A 652 -13.53 20.93 -2.63
N LYS A 653 -14.20 19.84 -3.04
CA LYS A 653 -15.55 19.48 -2.57
C LYS A 653 -15.63 19.32 -1.06
N ASN A 654 -14.54 18.85 -0.45
CA ASN A 654 -14.45 18.63 1.00
C ASN A 654 -13.87 19.84 1.76
N THR A 655 -13.64 20.97 1.08
CA THR A 655 -13.15 22.20 1.70
C THR A 655 -14.28 23.12 2.12
N ILE A 656 -14.04 23.93 3.15
CA ILE A 656 -14.86 25.10 3.48
C ILE A 656 -14.07 26.34 3.13
N ILE A 657 -14.61 27.15 2.22
CA ILE A 657 -13.97 28.37 1.74
C ILE A 657 -14.51 29.54 2.55
N ILE A 658 -13.63 30.25 3.23
CA ILE A 658 -13.95 31.46 3.98
C ILE A 658 -13.14 32.60 3.40
N MET A 659 -13.79 33.72 3.14
CA MET A 659 -13.15 34.95 2.69
C MET A 659 -13.43 36.05 3.71
N THR A 660 -12.40 36.63 4.32
CA THR A 660 -12.61 37.76 5.23
C THR A 660 -12.60 39.07 4.44
N THR A 661 -13.36 40.04 4.91
CA THR A 661 -13.33 41.40 4.37
C THR A 661 -13.59 42.45 5.45
N ASN A 662 -12.99 43.62 5.26
CA ASN A 662 -13.25 44.80 6.08
C ASN A 662 -14.19 45.80 5.38
N LEU A 663 -14.72 45.47 4.19
CA LEU A 663 -15.64 46.32 3.43
C LEU A 663 -16.92 46.64 4.22
N GLY A 664 -17.39 47.88 4.12
CA GLY A 664 -18.61 48.38 4.77
C GLY A 664 -18.48 48.73 6.26
N THR A 665 -17.36 48.38 6.91
CA THR A 665 -17.20 48.46 8.38
C THR A 665 -16.89 49.87 8.91
N ARG A 666 -16.26 50.72 8.09
CA ARG A 666 -15.87 52.10 8.46
C ARG A 666 -17.04 53.04 8.69
N ASP A 667 -18.12 52.84 7.96
CA ASP A 667 -19.32 53.68 8.09
C ASP A 667 -20.33 53.09 9.09
N ILE A 668 -20.11 51.85 9.54
CA ILE A 668 -20.89 51.22 10.61
C ILE A 668 -20.44 51.77 11.97
N SER A 669 -19.12 51.85 12.21
CA SER A 669 -18.57 52.41 13.45
C SER A 669 -18.93 53.88 13.65
N LYS A 670 -18.99 54.69 12.58
CA LYS A 670 -19.43 56.09 12.66
C LYS A 670 -20.93 56.26 12.95
N SER A 671 -21.77 55.33 12.48
CA SER A 671 -23.22 55.42 12.67
C SER A 671 -23.68 55.08 14.09
N LEU A 672 -22.89 54.29 14.84
CA LEU A 672 -23.14 54.02 16.27
C LEU A 672 -22.72 55.19 17.18
N SER A 673 -21.77 56.03 16.75
CA SER A 673 -21.26 57.17 17.54
C SER A 673 -22.12 58.44 17.47
N LEU A 674 -23.07 58.53 16.52
CA LEU A 674 -23.98 59.67 16.39
C LEU A 674 -25.31 59.31 17.08
N GLY A 675 -25.37 59.60 18.38
CA GLY A 675 -26.41 59.15 19.29
C GLY A 675 -27.82 59.62 18.95
N PHE A 676 -28.62 58.75 18.32
CA PHE A 676 -30.10 58.78 18.32
C PHE A 676 -30.73 57.39 18.06
N ALA A 677 -29.97 56.29 18.12
CA ALA A 677 -30.49 54.93 17.96
C ALA A 677 -30.66 54.23 19.31
N ASN A 678 -31.83 53.64 19.55
CA ASN A 678 -32.11 52.82 20.73
C ASN A 678 -31.06 51.71 20.88
N VAL A 679 -30.31 51.74 21.97
CA VAL A 679 -29.25 50.79 22.33
C VAL A 679 -29.81 49.35 22.52
N ASN A 680 -31.13 49.21 22.68
CA ASN A 680 -31.79 47.94 23.00
C ASN A 680 -32.31 47.13 21.78
N ASP A 681 -32.11 47.59 20.52
CA ASP A 681 -32.54 46.86 19.32
C ASP A 681 -31.36 46.18 18.61
N ALA A 682 -30.80 45.14 19.24
CA ALA A 682 -29.67 44.38 18.71
C ALA A 682 -29.99 43.69 17.36
N LEU A 683 -31.24 43.24 17.17
CA LEU A 683 -31.69 42.58 15.94
C LEU A 683 -31.82 43.56 14.77
N GLY A 684 -32.48 44.70 14.98
CA GLY A 684 -32.60 45.74 13.96
C GLY A 684 -31.27 46.37 13.56
N ASN A 685 -30.29 46.41 14.48
CA ASN A 685 -28.92 46.86 14.19
C ASN A 685 -28.15 45.84 13.34
N TYR A 686 -28.32 44.54 13.58
CA TYR A 686 -27.70 43.48 12.79
C TYR A 686 -28.20 43.46 11.35
N GLU A 687 -29.52 43.54 11.12
CA GLU A 687 -30.08 43.54 9.77
C GLU A 687 -29.64 44.76 8.95
N ARG A 688 -29.62 45.96 9.56
CA ARG A 688 -29.09 47.17 8.92
C ARG A 688 -27.62 47.01 8.55
N MET A 689 -26.83 46.42 9.45
CA MET A 689 -25.41 46.14 9.21
C MET A 689 -25.23 45.17 8.03
N LYS A 690 -26.01 44.09 8.01
CA LYS A 690 -25.98 43.09 6.93
C LYS A 690 -26.36 43.66 5.58
N ASN A 691 -27.41 44.49 5.52
CA ASN A 691 -27.82 45.16 4.28
C ASN A 691 -26.72 46.08 3.75
N LYS A 692 -26.12 46.89 4.62
CA LYS A 692 -25.04 47.81 4.24
C LYS A 692 -23.79 47.08 3.75
N VAL A 693 -23.39 46.01 4.44
CA VAL A 693 -22.29 45.14 3.98
C VAL A 693 -22.62 44.52 2.63
N SER A 694 -23.86 44.05 2.43
CA SER A 694 -24.30 43.46 1.16
C SER A 694 -24.21 44.45 -0.01
N ASP A 695 -24.59 45.71 0.20
CA ASP A 695 -24.52 46.75 -0.82
C ASP A 695 -23.07 47.11 -1.18
N GLU A 696 -22.17 47.17 -0.18
CA GLU A 696 -20.74 47.38 -0.42
C GLU A 696 -20.12 46.21 -1.19
N LEU A 697 -20.47 44.97 -0.82
CA LEU A 697 -20.01 43.76 -1.51
C LEU A 697 -20.43 43.74 -2.98
N LYS A 698 -21.68 44.15 -3.29
CA LYS A 698 -22.17 44.25 -4.68
C LYS A 698 -21.45 45.31 -5.50
N THR A 699 -20.90 46.33 -4.84
CA THR A 699 -20.14 47.40 -5.49
C THR A 699 -18.72 46.93 -5.83
N HIS A 700 -18.11 46.14 -4.93
CA HIS A 700 -16.73 45.68 -5.08
C HIS A 700 -16.60 44.37 -5.88
N PHE A 701 -17.53 43.44 -5.73
CA PHE A 701 -17.48 42.12 -6.37
C PHE A 701 -18.56 41.96 -7.44
N ARG A 702 -18.24 41.18 -8.48
CA ARG A 702 -19.20 40.87 -9.54
C ARG A 702 -20.36 40.02 -8.99
N PRO A 703 -21.60 40.21 -9.48
CA PRO A 703 -22.74 39.40 -9.06
C PRO A 703 -22.52 37.89 -9.24
N GLU A 704 -21.82 37.50 -10.31
CA GLU A 704 -21.45 36.11 -10.59
C GLU A 704 -20.73 35.46 -9.41
N PHE A 705 -19.77 36.16 -8.81
CA PHE A 705 -19.01 35.68 -7.66
C PHE A 705 -19.88 35.56 -6.41
N LEU A 706 -20.65 36.61 -6.10
CA LEU A 706 -21.51 36.65 -4.91
C LEU A 706 -22.61 35.58 -4.95
N ASN A 707 -23.15 35.26 -6.13
CA ASN A 707 -24.14 34.21 -6.32
C ASN A 707 -23.60 32.79 -6.08
N ARG A 708 -22.27 32.61 -5.96
CA ARG A 708 -21.62 31.34 -5.61
C ARG A 708 -21.26 31.23 -4.13
N ILE A 709 -21.48 32.27 -3.34
CA ILE A 709 -21.30 32.26 -1.90
C ILE A 709 -22.57 31.72 -1.24
N ASP A 710 -22.44 30.81 -0.28
CA ASP A 710 -23.58 30.22 0.41
C ASP A 710 -24.23 31.20 1.40
N ASP A 711 -23.42 31.96 2.13
CA ASP A 711 -23.90 33.00 3.05
C ASP A 711 -22.84 34.08 3.34
N VAL A 712 -23.31 35.27 3.73
CA VAL A 712 -22.47 36.37 4.20
C VAL A 712 -22.66 36.49 5.71
N ILE A 713 -21.59 36.20 6.45
CA ILE A 713 -21.55 36.19 7.91
C ILE A 713 -20.99 37.53 8.38
N VAL A 714 -21.83 38.29 9.10
CA VAL A 714 -21.49 39.63 9.58
C VAL A 714 -21.07 39.57 11.04
N PHE A 715 -19.94 40.19 11.36
CA PHE A 715 -19.37 40.31 12.69
C PHE A 715 -19.53 41.76 13.18
N HIS A 716 -20.01 41.91 14.41
CA HIS A 716 -20.14 43.22 15.06
C HIS A 716 -18.89 43.55 15.89
N GLN A 717 -18.75 44.81 16.31
CA GLN A 717 -17.73 45.15 17.30
C GLN A 717 -18.03 44.46 18.63
N LEU A 718 -16.97 44.04 19.32
CA LEU A 718 -17.09 43.42 20.64
C LEU A 718 -17.47 44.47 21.68
N ASN A 719 -18.41 44.13 22.54
CA ASN A 719 -18.80 44.94 23.69
C ASN A 719 -17.81 44.75 24.84
N GLN A 720 -17.83 45.67 25.82
CA GLN A 720 -16.91 45.63 26.96
C GLN A 720 -17.00 44.31 27.75
N GLU A 721 -18.20 43.75 27.90
CA GLU A 721 -18.42 42.45 28.56
C GLU A 721 -17.88 41.26 27.77
N GLU A 722 -17.69 41.39 26.45
CA GLU A 722 -17.15 40.32 25.59
C GLU A 722 -15.61 40.37 25.53
N ILE A 723 -15.01 41.48 25.97
CA ILE A 723 -13.55 41.71 25.96
C ILE A 723 -12.91 41.37 27.32
N ILE A 724 -13.65 41.58 28.42
CA ILE A 724 -13.24 41.29 29.80
C ILE A 724 -13.44 39.81 30.10
#